data_AF-A0A3N5PVS5-F1
#
_entry.id   AF-A0A3N5PVS5-F1
#
_cell.length_a   1.000
_cell.length_b   1.000
_cell.length_c   1.000
_cell.angle_alpha   90.00
_cell.angle_beta   90.00
_cell.angle_gamma   90.00
#
_symmetry.space_group_name_H-M   'P 1'
#
loop_
_entity.id
_entity.type
_entity.pdbx_description
1 polymer ?
#
loop_
_entity_poly.entity_id
_entity_poly.type
_entity_poly.pdbx_seq_one_letter_code
_entity_poly.pdbx_strand_id
1 'polypeptide(L)'
;MYPNVTAPAAMAAFENGVMFRTVARGQGNGLKFFLLRSTDDGASWRQVDPTHQLKFTDLVKAHGLLYALDLDQLLYVSTDQGLTWEQLPLPPGYPADTTISLSLSSDHREHAIVYSKTSVWRLTHTAPWYENAITAPTSFVSAGPTTDGMIVINGTSKYVILPDTDVVTPWSEFENSLPVKEFIVQSLIDGKLWLIHSSGDGYLFENGSLVRVKKAINEKNWAVADYVDDDIVIHGLEVYYRDRPDSVFTMYEVLPEGAPTLGLSSSFVAGDRKFLDFGRHVFEITSVKPLVLTERWYYGPSKELGDGSTDHRIRALANGTLLSSRSAYTSSFCTSVDGGLSWHTVSTDSVRNGVTTGISVDREGVVYLNDFIHCWRSDDGARSFQAYDGPMCNDRIKEFIHHEDGSISYKGRDKNFFRSVSNQAPYQELPALKGQICAILNANTVVRFRPNDYTRIDVSTDDGDSWQEIAEVPLDTANHNPQGLMIRLNDHEVAAVQWTGVVSEPSRVLLINTRTGTTRIVYEGLPKPVDIIRPSDRSIRIALANASIFERFEDGTSRLHIDPHLGVYPLKNILLFRLTHTDGVTYMADERASLIYRLAETDNVTDVPSPEQAQLSLLQIYPNPTSSSVTFEGPVGVTSAQIFDLTGTSVVSTTFGTDDTSATHTIDVSDLANGTFLLVVRDANGRAFARPLQITK
;
A
#
# COMPACT_ATOMS: atom_id res chain seq x y z
N MET A 1 23.39 -4.70 5.24
CA MET A 1 22.01 -4.54 4.78
C MET A 1 21.25 -5.73 5.34
N TYR A 2 20.47 -5.57 6.42
CA TYR A 2 19.67 -6.66 7.00
C TYR A 2 18.40 -6.79 6.15
N PRO A 3 18.20 -7.86 5.38
CA PRO A 3 16.95 -8.08 4.68
C PRO A 3 15.94 -8.67 5.68
N ASN A 4 14.74 -8.11 5.73
CA ASN A 4 13.53 -8.72 6.31
C ASN A 4 13.45 -8.85 7.85
N VAL A 5 13.83 -7.83 8.62
CA VAL A 5 13.27 -7.70 9.98
C VAL A 5 11.93 -6.97 9.85
N THR A 6 10.82 -7.72 9.78
CA THR A 6 9.49 -7.15 10.02
C THR A 6 9.46 -6.68 11.46
N ALA A 7 9.21 -5.39 11.69
CA ALA A 7 8.91 -4.90 13.03
C ALA A 7 7.69 -5.68 13.57
N PRO A 8 7.62 -5.93 14.89
CA PRO A 8 6.46 -6.59 15.48
C PRO A 8 5.18 -5.83 15.10
N ALA A 9 4.17 -6.56 14.63
CA ALA A 9 2.85 -6.03 14.37
C ALA A 9 2.05 -6.10 15.68
N ALA A 10 1.61 -4.95 16.18
CA ALA A 10 0.69 -4.88 17.30
C ALA A 10 -0.75 -4.98 16.79
N MET A 11 -1.63 -5.63 17.55
CA MET A 11 -3.04 -5.80 17.22
C MET A 11 -3.91 -5.48 18.42
N ALA A 12 -5.07 -4.87 18.17
CA ALA A 12 -6.10 -4.63 19.17
C ALA A 12 -7.47 -4.85 18.53
N ALA A 13 -8.41 -5.43 19.28
CA ALA A 13 -9.77 -5.67 18.80
C ALA A 13 -10.82 -5.20 19.82
N PHE A 14 -11.95 -4.76 19.30
CA PHE A 14 -13.13 -4.35 20.06
C PHE A 14 -14.20 -5.44 19.99
N GLU A 15 -15.10 -5.45 20.99
CA GLU A 15 -16.22 -6.41 21.06
C GLU A 15 -17.22 -6.27 19.91
N ASN A 16 -17.29 -5.09 19.28
CA ASN A 16 -18.15 -4.81 18.14
C ASN A 16 -17.56 -5.27 16.78
N GLY A 17 -16.50 -6.08 16.79
CA GLY A 17 -15.84 -6.57 15.58
C GLY A 17 -14.88 -5.59 14.90
N VAL A 18 -14.68 -4.41 15.49
CA VAL A 18 -13.70 -3.44 14.99
C VAL A 18 -12.30 -3.87 15.43
N MET A 19 -11.36 -3.96 14.49
CA MET A 19 -9.99 -4.41 14.75
C MET A 19 -8.97 -3.44 14.21
N PHE A 20 -7.81 -3.38 14.87
CA PHE A 20 -6.67 -2.53 14.53
C PHE A 20 -5.40 -3.35 14.43
N ARG A 21 -4.52 -2.91 13.54
CA ARG A 21 -3.20 -3.51 13.35
C ARG A 21 -2.16 -2.46 12.96
N THR A 22 -0.98 -2.54 13.55
CA THR A 22 0.19 -1.80 13.03
C THR A 22 0.96 -2.65 12.03
N VAL A 23 1.38 -2.03 10.92
CA VAL A 23 2.21 -2.69 9.89
C VAL A 23 3.39 -1.78 9.55
N ALA A 24 4.60 -2.31 9.63
CA ALA A 24 5.80 -1.60 9.18
C ALA A 24 6.23 -2.08 7.77
N ARG A 25 6.46 -1.14 6.86
CA ARG A 25 6.91 -1.37 5.48
C ARG A 25 8.24 -0.68 5.23
N GLY A 26 9.21 -1.39 4.66
CA GLY A 26 10.41 -0.77 4.12
C GLY A 26 10.09 0.09 2.89
N GLN A 27 10.40 1.38 2.94
CA GLN A 27 10.28 2.29 1.80
C GLN A 27 11.60 3.05 1.62
N GLY A 28 12.43 2.58 0.67
CA GLY A 28 13.78 3.10 0.46
C GLY A 28 14.70 2.86 1.66
N ASN A 29 15.27 3.94 2.22
CA ASN A 29 16.19 3.88 3.37
C ASN A 29 15.49 3.94 4.74
N GLY A 30 14.16 3.81 4.82
CA GLY A 30 13.40 3.92 6.07
C GLY A 30 12.24 2.93 6.19
N LEU A 31 11.71 2.81 7.41
CA LEU A 31 10.46 2.11 7.70
C LEU A 31 9.30 3.12 7.73
N LYS A 32 8.23 2.82 6.99
CA LYS A 32 6.95 3.51 7.07
C LYS A 32 5.97 2.62 7.83
N PHE A 33 5.28 3.19 8.81
CA PHE A 33 4.30 2.48 9.62
C PHE A 33 2.90 2.84 9.14
N PHE A 34 1.99 1.87 9.22
CA PHE A 34 0.60 2.00 8.84
C PHE A 34 -0.26 1.50 9.98
N LEU A 35 -1.33 2.23 10.29
CA LEU A 35 -2.42 1.73 11.11
C LEU A 35 -3.53 1.25 10.17
N LEU A 36 -3.89 -0.02 10.27
CA LEU A 36 -5.00 -0.60 9.54
C LEU A 36 -6.19 -0.77 10.48
N ARG A 37 -7.39 -0.51 10.00
CA ARG A 37 -8.66 -0.71 10.71
C ARG A 37 -9.58 -1.57 9.89
N SER A 38 -10.20 -2.55 10.55
CA SER A 38 -11.27 -3.36 10.01
C SER A 38 -12.55 -3.11 10.80
N THR A 39 -13.70 -3.17 10.13
CA THR A 39 -15.05 -3.10 10.74
C THR A 39 -15.89 -4.34 10.46
N ASP A 40 -15.28 -5.37 9.91
CA ASP A 40 -15.94 -6.56 9.37
C ASP A 40 -15.20 -7.83 9.81
N ASP A 41 -14.72 -7.84 11.06
CA ASP A 41 -13.93 -8.93 11.64
C ASP A 41 -12.76 -9.33 10.73
N GLY A 42 -12.04 -8.35 10.20
CA GLY A 42 -10.78 -8.53 9.49
C GLY A 42 -10.94 -8.98 8.04
N ALA A 43 -12.18 -9.11 7.56
CA ALA A 43 -12.43 -9.48 6.18
C ALA A 43 -11.90 -8.43 5.19
N SER A 44 -11.94 -7.15 5.57
CA SER A 44 -11.32 -6.03 4.88
C SER A 44 -10.59 -5.11 5.84
N TRP A 45 -9.53 -4.45 5.34
CA TRP A 45 -8.69 -3.56 6.13
C TRP A 45 -8.51 -2.25 5.37
N ARG A 46 -8.94 -1.16 5.99
CA ARG A 46 -8.70 0.19 5.49
C ARG A 46 -7.56 0.82 6.27
N GLN A 47 -6.62 1.45 5.57
CA GLN A 47 -5.65 2.30 6.23
C GLN A 47 -6.38 3.45 6.93
N VAL A 48 -6.18 3.58 8.24
CA VAL A 48 -6.51 4.79 8.97
C VAL A 48 -5.41 5.78 8.62
N ASP A 49 -5.77 6.90 7.99
CA ASP A 49 -4.84 8.00 7.81
C ASP A 49 -4.96 8.88 9.06
N PRO A 50 -4.07 8.74 10.05
CA PRO A 50 -4.08 9.71 11.11
C PRO A 50 -3.67 11.03 10.45
N THR A 51 -4.33 12.13 10.78
CA THR A 51 -3.95 13.48 10.35
C THR A 51 -2.49 13.83 10.68
N HIS A 52 -1.82 12.98 11.45
CA HIS A 52 -0.42 13.02 11.83
C HIS A 52 0.27 11.74 11.34
N GLN A 53 1.51 11.84 10.86
CA GLN A 53 2.32 10.70 10.38
C GLN A 53 2.75 9.78 11.53
N LEU A 54 1.80 9.27 12.31
CA LEU A 54 2.01 8.51 13.53
C LEU A 54 2.59 7.15 13.17
N LYS A 55 3.69 6.80 13.84
CA LYS A 55 4.41 5.55 13.60
C LYS A 55 4.17 4.59 14.76
N PHE A 56 2.94 4.11 14.88
CA PHE A 56 2.58 3.26 16.01
C PHE A 56 3.39 1.97 16.04
N THR A 57 4.03 1.72 17.17
CA THR A 57 4.84 0.53 17.49
C THR A 57 4.05 -0.47 18.32
N ASP A 58 3.10 0.01 19.12
CA ASP A 58 2.28 -0.80 20.01
C ASP A 58 0.82 -0.28 20.05
N LEU A 59 -0.13 -1.18 20.33
CA LEU A 59 -1.56 -0.91 20.36
C LEU A 59 -2.23 -1.73 21.45
N VAL A 60 -3.09 -1.09 22.23
CA VAL A 60 -3.82 -1.78 23.30
C VAL A 60 -5.22 -1.20 23.51
N LYS A 61 -6.23 -2.05 23.70
CA LYS A 61 -7.63 -1.63 23.95
C LYS A 61 -7.99 -1.77 25.43
N ALA A 62 -8.23 -0.64 26.10
CA ALA A 62 -8.43 -0.57 27.54
C ALA A 62 -9.56 0.43 27.88
N HIS A 63 -10.53 0.06 28.73
CA HIS A 63 -11.69 0.86 29.13
C HIS A 63 -12.54 1.35 27.94
N GLY A 64 -12.68 0.53 26.90
CA GLY A 64 -13.30 0.93 25.64
C GLY A 64 -12.53 1.99 24.84
N LEU A 65 -11.32 2.36 25.27
CA LEU A 65 -10.42 3.29 24.59
C LEU A 65 -9.32 2.50 23.88
N LEU A 66 -8.73 3.10 22.84
CA LEU A 66 -7.56 2.55 22.17
C LEU A 66 -6.36 3.41 22.54
N TYR A 67 -5.30 2.80 23.07
CA TYR A 67 -4.03 3.46 23.30
C TYR A 67 -3.00 2.97 22.30
N ALA A 68 -2.14 3.87 21.87
CA ALA A 68 -1.06 3.57 20.95
C ALA A 68 0.23 4.26 21.39
N LEU A 69 1.35 3.56 21.18
CA LEU A 69 2.68 4.15 21.31
C LEU A 69 3.25 4.36 19.92
N ASP A 70 3.89 5.49 19.67
CA ASP A 70 4.68 5.66 18.45
C ASP A 70 6.16 5.32 18.63
N LEU A 71 6.91 5.36 17.53
CA LEU A 71 8.36 5.15 17.51
C LEU A 71 9.15 6.17 18.35
N ASP A 72 8.59 7.37 18.53
CA ASP A 72 9.16 8.44 19.33
C ASP A 72 8.74 8.34 20.80
N GLN A 73 8.14 7.20 21.18
CA GLN A 73 7.68 6.86 22.53
C GLN A 73 6.60 7.82 23.05
N LEU A 74 5.86 8.45 22.16
CA LEU A 74 4.70 9.27 22.51
C LEU A 74 3.48 8.37 22.66
N LEU A 75 2.70 8.63 23.71
CA LEU A 75 1.45 7.93 23.97
C LEU A 75 0.27 8.69 23.36
N TYR A 76 -0.58 7.97 22.67
CA TYR A 76 -1.83 8.48 22.12
C TYR A 76 -3.00 7.69 22.67
N VAL A 77 -4.14 8.35 22.75
CA VAL A 77 -5.43 7.74 23.04
C VAL A 77 -6.42 8.09 21.95
N SER A 78 -7.28 7.14 21.63
CA SER A 78 -8.45 7.34 20.79
C SER A 78 -9.71 6.94 21.55
N THR A 79 -10.66 7.87 21.59
CA THR A 79 -11.97 7.73 22.23
C THR A 79 -13.08 7.34 21.24
N ASP A 80 -12.75 7.29 19.94
CA ASP A 80 -13.70 7.10 18.84
C ASP A 80 -13.32 5.90 17.95
N GLN A 81 -12.69 4.88 18.54
CA GLN A 81 -12.25 3.67 17.86
C GLN A 81 -11.29 3.97 16.70
N GLY A 82 -10.19 4.64 17.04
CA GLY A 82 -9.05 4.89 16.16
C GLY A 82 -9.31 5.86 15.02
N LEU A 83 -10.44 6.58 14.99
CA LEU A 83 -10.73 7.56 13.93
C LEU A 83 -9.95 8.86 14.17
N THR A 84 -9.88 9.30 15.42
CA THR A 84 -9.04 10.42 15.87
C THR A 84 -8.16 10.00 17.02
N TRP A 85 -7.03 10.69 17.16
CA TRP A 85 -6.00 10.40 18.15
C TRP A 85 -5.59 11.68 18.87
N GLU A 86 -5.62 11.64 20.18
CA GLU A 86 -5.14 12.70 21.05
C GLU A 86 -3.83 12.25 21.70
N GLN A 87 -2.79 13.08 21.62
CA GLN A 87 -1.54 12.80 22.31
C GLN A 87 -1.71 13.05 23.81
N LEU A 88 -1.41 12.04 24.62
CA LEU A 88 -1.36 12.18 26.07
C LEU A 88 0.04 12.67 26.50
N PRO A 89 0.14 13.59 27.47
CA PRO A 89 1.43 13.97 28.02
C PRO A 89 2.09 12.75 28.66
N LEU A 90 3.38 12.53 28.44
CA LEU A 90 4.12 11.50 29.18
C LEU A 90 4.26 11.90 30.66
N PRO A 91 4.46 10.92 31.55
CA PRO A 91 4.65 11.26 32.95
C PRO A 91 5.79 12.23 33.31
N PRO A 92 5.62 13.15 34.29
CA PRO A 92 6.73 13.92 34.83
C PRO A 92 7.83 12.98 35.32
N GLY A 93 9.06 13.24 34.86
CA GLY A 93 10.22 12.39 35.18
C GLY A 93 10.40 11.19 34.24
N TYR A 94 9.59 11.05 33.20
CA TYR A 94 9.74 10.02 32.19
C TYR A 94 11.05 10.22 31.38
N PRO A 95 11.96 9.23 31.31
CA PRO A 95 13.18 9.35 30.51
C PRO A 95 12.85 9.18 29.02
N ALA A 96 13.25 10.13 28.18
CA ALA A 96 13.01 10.09 26.73
C ALA A 96 13.62 8.87 26.00
N ASP A 97 14.54 8.14 26.63
CA ASP A 97 15.34 7.09 25.98
C ASP A 97 14.89 5.66 26.34
N THR A 98 13.61 5.49 26.69
CA THR A 98 13.13 4.22 27.24
C THR A 98 12.17 3.47 26.32
N THR A 99 12.39 2.17 26.19
CA THR A 99 11.47 1.27 25.48
C THR A 99 10.17 1.18 26.26
N ILE A 100 9.06 1.53 25.62
CA ILE A 100 7.72 1.34 26.15
C ILE A 100 7.09 0.12 25.49
N SER A 101 6.35 -0.64 26.28
CA SER A 101 5.31 -1.53 25.76
C SER A 101 4.01 -1.30 26.53
N LEU A 102 2.91 -1.54 25.84
CA LEU A 102 1.56 -1.54 26.38
C LEU A 102 1.12 -2.97 26.65
N SER A 103 0.48 -3.20 27.79
CA SER A 103 -0.12 -4.50 28.13
C SER A 103 -1.51 -4.31 28.75
N LEU A 104 -2.39 -5.30 28.55
CA LEU A 104 -3.74 -5.34 29.13
C LEU A 104 -3.82 -6.19 30.38
N SER A 105 -4.68 -5.73 31.29
CA SER A 105 -5.20 -6.49 32.42
C SER A 105 -5.91 -7.77 32.02
N SER A 106 -5.40 -8.91 32.49
CA SER A 106 -6.00 -10.24 32.31
C SER A 106 -7.30 -10.42 33.11
N ASP A 107 -7.58 -9.55 34.07
CA ASP A 107 -8.74 -9.62 34.97
C ASP A 107 -10.02 -8.97 34.40
N HIS A 108 -10.06 -8.68 33.09
CA HIS A 108 -11.13 -7.92 32.42
C HIS A 108 -11.38 -6.50 32.98
N ARG A 109 -10.55 -5.98 33.89
CA ARG A 109 -10.64 -4.58 34.36
C ARG A 109 -9.95 -3.59 33.43
N GLU A 110 -9.55 -4.07 32.25
CA GLU A 110 -9.10 -3.28 31.09
C GLU A 110 -8.02 -2.21 31.39
N HIS A 111 -7.11 -2.42 32.35
CA HIS A 111 -6.00 -1.47 32.57
C HIS A 111 -4.97 -1.55 31.45
N ALA A 112 -4.52 -0.38 30.97
CA ALA A 112 -3.32 -0.28 30.16
C ALA A 112 -2.12 0.02 31.07
N ILE A 113 -1.06 -0.76 30.92
CA ILE A 113 0.20 -0.55 31.63
C ILE A 113 1.23 -0.02 30.66
N VAL A 114 1.89 1.06 31.05
CA VAL A 114 3.04 1.64 30.38
C VAL A 114 4.24 1.30 31.26
N TYR A 115 5.31 0.76 30.71
CA TYR A 115 6.53 0.58 31.49
C TYR A 115 7.76 1.05 30.73
N SER A 116 8.79 1.39 31.48
CA SER A 116 10.12 1.75 31.00
C SER A 116 11.14 0.81 31.64
N LYS A 117 12.42 1.01 31.37
CA LYS A 117 13.50 0.31 32.09
C LYS A 117 13.42 0.58 33.59
N THR A 118 12.99 1.75 34.06
CA THR A 118 13.13 2.10 35.50
C THR A 118 11.81 2.32 36.20
N SER A 119 10.69 2.35 35.49
CA SER A 119 9.40 2.75 36.05
C SER A 119 8.24 2.04 35.36
N VAL A 120 7.15 1.86 36.10
CA VAL A 120 5.90 1.27 35.61
C VAL A 120 4.76 2.20 36.01
N TRP A 121 3.88 2.47 35.05
CA TRP A 121 2.71 3.33 35.20
C TRP A 121 1.45 2.57 34.80
N ARG A 122 0.38 2.74 35.59
CA ARG A 122 -0.95 2.24 35.29
C ARG A 122 -1.79 3.40 34.74
N LEU A 123 -2.45 3.19 33.59
CA LEU A 123 -3.45 4.09 33.04
C LEU A 123 -4.81 3.82 33.71
N THR A 124 -5.47 4.89 34.17
CA THR A 124 -6.83 4.84 34.74
C THR A 124 -7.81 5.66 33.89
N HIS A 125 -9.10 5.36 33.99
CA HIS A 125 -10.14 5.87 33.11
C HIS A 125 -10.56 7.33 33.33
N THR A 126 -10.18 7.99 34.45
CA THR A 126 -10.80 9.25 34.89
C THR A 126 -9.93 10.52 34.85
N ALA A 127 -8.62 10.44 34.59
CA ALA A 127 -7.76 11.63 34.64
C ALA A 127 -6.43 11.41 33.90
N PRO A 128 -5.75 12.47 33.43
CA PRO A 128 -4.48 12.35 32.72
C PRO A 128 -3.34 12.09 33.73
N TRP A 129 -3.27 10.88 34.32
CA TRP A 129 -2.27 10.38 35.31
C TRP A 129 -2.52 10.79 36.78
N TYR A 130 -2.24 10.05 37.87
CA TYR A 130 -1.27 9.00 38.25
C TYR A 130 -1.83 7.96 39.24
N GLU A 131 -1.30 6.74 39.20
CA GLU A 131 -0.52 6.23 40.35
C GLU A 131 0.86 5.82 39.80
N ASN A 132 1.93 6.47 40.25
CA ASN A 132 3.27 5.98 39.98
C ASN A 132 3.37 4.70 40.80
N ALA A 133 3.14 3.55 40.18
CA ALA A 133 3.18 2.32 40.94
C ALA A 133 4.58 2.23 41.57
N ILE A 134 5.64 2.52 40.80
CA ILE A 134 6.98 2.07 41.15
C ILE A 134 8.12 2.81 40.43
N THR A 135 9.21 3.11 41.16
CA THR A 135 10.57 3.27 40.61
C THR A 135 11.44 2.11 41.11
N ALA A 136 11.97 1.26 40.22
CA ALA A 136 12.89 0.20 40.61
C ALA A 136 14.36 0.64 40.54
N PRO A 137 15.25 0.05 41.35
CA PRO A 137 16.67 0.32 41.32
C PRO A 137 17.40 -0.22 40.07
N THR A 138 16.75 -1.06 39.25
CA THR A 138 17.35 -1.76 38.10
C THR A 138 16.34 -1.92 36.95
N SER A 139 16.81 -2.37 35.78
CA SER A 139 16.05 -2.42 34.53
C SER A 139 14.90 -3.45 34.55
N PHE A 140 13.66 -3.02 34.35
CA PHE A 140 12.53 -3.89 34.04
C PHE A 140 12.68 -4.52 32.66
N VAL A 141 12.25 -5.77 32.56
CA VAL A 141 12.23 -6.53 31.30
C VAL A 141 10.82 -6.58 30.74
N SER A 142 9.82 -6.77 31.61
CA SER A 142 8.41 -6.70 31.24
C SER A 142 7.52 -6.59 32.49
N ALA A 143 6.30 -6.08 32.30
CA ALA A 143 5.27 -5.99 33.33
C ALA A 143 3.97 -6.58 32.77
N GLY A 144 3.26 -7.31 33.61
CA GLY A 144 2.04 -8.02 33.26
C GLY A 144 1.04 -7.99 34.42
N PRO A 145 -0.22 -7.67 34.17
CA PRO A 145 -1.28 -7.67 35.18
C PRO A 145 -1.88 -9.06 35.42
N THR A 146 -2.19 -9.34 36.68
CA THR A 146 -2.68 -10.61 37.22
C THR A 146 -4.02 -10.42 37.92
N THR A 147 -4.71 -11.52 38.23
CA THR A 147 -5.95 -11.50 39.03
C THR A 147 -5.76 -10.93 40.44
N ASP A 148 -4.53 -10.99 40.98
CA ASP A 148 -4.19 -10.58 42.34
C ASP A 148 -3.39 -9.26 42.37
N GLY A 149 -3.19 -8.60 41.22
CA GLY A 149 -2.42 -7.36 41.07
C GLY A 149 -1.42 -7.36 39.92
N MET A 150 -0.38 -6.55 39.97
CA MET A 150 0.56 -6.38 38.85
C MET A 150 1.87 -7.15 39.12
N ILE A 151 2.28 -8.02 38.21
CA ILE A 151 3.61 -8.62 38.23
C ILE A 151 4.55 -7.75 37.42
N VAL A 152 5.69 -7.42 38.03
CA VAL A 152 6.75 -6.68 37.37
C VAL A 152 8.04 -7.50 37.46
N ILE A 153 8.64 -7.80 36.31
CA ILE A 153 9.85 -8.61 36.23
C ILE A 153 11.06 -7.70 36.08
N ASN A 154 11.95 -7.76 37.06
CA ASN A 154 13.17 -6.98 37.11
C ASN A 154 14.35 -7.82 36.58
N GLY A 155 15.04 -7.29 35.57
CA GLY A 155 16.05 -7.98 34.75
C GLY A 155 17.33 -8.40 35.47
N THR A 156 17.49 -8.09 36.76
CA THR A 156 18.71 -8.37 37.52
C THR A 156 18.56 -9.45 38.60
N SER A 157 17.60 -10.40 38.46
CA SER A 157 17.40 -11.62 39.29
C SER A 157 16.22 -11.63 40.26
N LYS A 158 15.27 -10.69 40.19
CA LYS A 158 14.14 -10.64 41.15
C LYS A 158 12.78 -10.54 40.46
N TYR A 159 11.80 -11.28 40.98
CA TYR A 159 10.39 -11.09 40.67
C TYR A 159 9.77 -10.19 41.72
N VAL A 160 8.91 -9.29 41.26
CA VAL A 160 8.10 -8.46 42.12
C VAL A 160 6.64 -8.72 41.77
N ILE A 161 5.87 -9.08 42.79
CA ILE A 161 4.42 -9.13 42.71
C ILE A 161 3.90 -7.93 43.50
N LEU A 162 3.02 -7.18 42.88
CA LEU A 162 2.34 -6.06 43.49
C LEU A 162 0.90 -6.48 43.71
N PRO A 163 0.42 -6.48 44.96
CA PRO A 163 -0.99 -6.72 45.19
C PRO A 163 -1.83 -5.62 44.53
N ASP A 164 -3.03 -5.97 44.03
CA ASP A 164 -4.04 -5.03 43.49
C ASP A 164 -4.71 -4.23 44.62
N THR A 165 -3.92 -3.67 45.53
CA THR A 165 -4.43 -2.78 46.56
C THR A 165 -3.99 -1.37 46.20
N ASP A 166 -4.92 -0.42 46.25
CA ASP A 166 -4.72 1.04 46.07
C ASP A 166 -3.79 1.67 47.14
N VAL A 167 -2.93 0.87 47.76
CA VAL A 167 -2.07 1.23 48.89
C VAL A 167 -0.67 0.73 48.58
N VAL A 168 0.30 1.62 48.68
CA VAL A 168 1.74 1.36 48.57
C VAL A 168 2.19 0.37 49.65
N THR A 169 1.93 -0.93 49.46
CA THR A 169 2.52 -1.98 50.27
C THR A 169 3.96 -2.23 49.85
N PRO A 170 4.89 -2.43 50.79
CA PRO A 170 6.26 -2.79 50.47
C PRO A 170 6.34 -4.12 49.74
N TRP A 171 7.27 -4.18 48.80
CA TRP A 171 7.63 -5.30 47.94
C TRP A 171 7.75 -6.62 48.70
N SER A 172 7.07 -7.66 48.23
CA SER A 172 7.49 -9.04 48.49
C SER A 172 8.48 -9.46 47.39
N GLU A 173 9.76 -9.44 47.72
CA GLU A 173 10.79 -9.99 46.84
C GLU A 173 10.81 -11.52 46.94
N PHE A 174 10.82 -12.20 45.79
CA PHE A 174 11.04 -13.65 45.72
C PHE A 174 12.43 -13.92 45.17
N GLU A 175 13.28 -14.54 45.97
CA GLU A 175 14.54 -15.12 45.48
C GLU A 175 14.24 -16.47 44.80
N ASN A 176 14.64 -16.59 43.55
CA ASN A 176 14.57 -17.85 42.82
C ASN A 176 15.97 -18.43 42.60
N SER A 177 16.07 -19.75 42.57
CA SER A 177 17.33 -20.46 42.29
C SER A 177 17.75 -20.39 40.81
N LEU A 178 16.85 -19.96 39.91
CA LEU A 178 17.14 -19.78 38.49
C LEU A 178 17.43 -18.32 38.15
N PRO A 179 18.44 -18.03 37.31
CA PRO A 179 18.74 -16.66 36.88
C PRO A 179 17.57 -16.06 36.09
N VAL A 180 16.92 -15.01 36.63
CA VAL A 180 15.75 -14.39 35.98
C VAL A 180 16.05 -13.86 34.56
N LYS A 181 17.29 -13.43 34.31
CA LYS A 181 17.77 -12.95 33.00
C LYS A 181 17.66 -14.00 31.88
N GLU A 182 17.50 -15.27 32.24
CA GLU A 182 17.40 -16.35 31.28
C GLU A 182 15.95 -16.61 30.88
N PHE A 183 14.95 -15.97 31.48
CA PHE A 183 13.57 -16.04 30.97
C PHE A 183 13.40 -15.10 29.78
N ILE A 184 12.94 -15.66 28.68
CA ILE A 184 12.83 -14.99 27.37
C ILE A 184 11.41 -14.59 27.05
N VAL A 185 10.42 -15.25 27.66
CA VAL A 185 9.01 -14.95 27.45
C VAL A 185 8.20 -15.15 28.72
N GLN A 186 7.17 -14.34 28.88
CA GLN A 186 6.25 -14.37 30.00
C GLN A 186 4.82 -14.19 29.50
N SER A 187 3.89 -14.90 30.14
CA SER A 187 2.46 -14.81 29.86
C SER A 187 1.70 -14.98 31.17
N LEU A 188 0.54 -14.33 31.28
CA LEU A 188 -0.35 -14.48 32.42
C LEU A 188 -1.61 -15.21 31.99
N ILE A 189 -1.81 -16.39 32.58
CA ILE A 189 -2.90 -17.30 32.21
C ILE A 189 -3.63 -17.64 33.51
N ASP A 190 -4.88 -17.17 33.61
CA ASP A 190 -5.79 -17.33 34.76
C ASP A 190 -5.17 -16.88 36.07
N GLY A 191 -4.54 -15.70 36.04
CA GLY A 191 -3.85 -15.14 37.21
C GLY A 191 -2.54 -15.83 37.57
N LYS A 192 -2.13 -16.88 36.86
CA LYS A 192 -0.84 -17.54 37.06
C LYS A 192 0.18 -17.06 36.04
N LEU A 193 1.39 -16.75 36.52
CA LEU A 193 2.49 -16.33 35.67
C LEU A 193 3.19 -17.55 35.06
N TRP A 194 3.16 -17.65 33.75
CA TRP A 194 3.94 -18.62 32.98
C TRP A 194 5.22 -17.97 32.49
N LEU A 195 6.33 -18.66 32.68
CA LEU A 195 7.65 -18.20 32.29
C LEU A 195 8.34 -19.23 31.42
N ILE A 196 9.00 -18.77 30.36
CA ILE A 196 9.79 -19.62 29.47
C ILE A 196 11.25 -19.24 29.60
N HIS A 197 12.04 -20.20 30.06
CA HIS A 197 13.47 -20.08 30.18
C HIS A 197 14.14 -20.23 28.81
N SER A 198 15.29 -19.60 28.61
CA SER A 198 16.10 -19.64 27.38
C SER A 198 16.64 -21.03 27.06
N SER A 199 16.53 -21.97 28.00
CA SER A 199 16.74 -23.40 27.75
C SER A 199 15.57 -24.06 27.02
N GLY A 200 14.42 -23.39 26.89
CA GLY A 200 13.14 -23.94 26.41
C GLY A 200 12.27 -24.55 27.52
N ASP A 201 12.67 -24.42 28.79
CA ASP A 201 11.90 -24.95 29.92
C ASP A 201 10.75 -24.03 30.30
N GLY A 202 9.55 -24.62 30.45
CA GLY A 202 8.36 -23.92 30.92
C GLY A 202 8.22 -24.00 32.44
N TYR A 203 7.89 -22.87 33.07
CA TYR A 203 7.66 -22.73 34.50
C TYR A 203 6.32 -22.05 34.75
N LEU A 204 5.64 -22.48 35.80
CA LEU A 204 4.41 -21.90 36.31
C LEU A 204 4.69 -21.31 37.69
N PHE A 205 4.43 -20.04 37.89
CA PHE A 205 4.43 -19.42 39.20
C PHE A 205 3.08 -19.70 39.87
N GLU A 206 3.09 -20.51 40.91
CA GLU A 206 1.91 -20.86 41.68
C GLU A 206 2.26 -20.90 43.17
N ASN A 207 1.40 -20.33 44.02
CA ASN A 207 1.58 -20.32 45.48
C ASN A 207 2.95 -19.76 45.95
N GLY A 208 3.45 -18.71 45.28
CA GLY A 208 4.71 -18.07 45.67
C GLY A 208 5.98 -18.80 45.24
N SER A 209 5.89 -19.81 44.36
CA SER A 209 7.03 -20.60 43.88
C SER A 209 6.95 -20.89 42.39
N LEU A 210 8.12 -20.96 41.73
CA LEU A 210 8.21 -21.41 40.34
C LEU A 210 8.27 -22.92 40.29
N VAL A 211 7.19 -23.52 39.80
CA VAL A 211 7.09 -24.94 39.53
C VAL A 211 7.48 -25.18 38.08
N ARG A 212 8.52 -25.98 37.85
CA ARG A 212 8.85 -26.42 36.48
C ARG A 212 7.72 -27.33 36.01
N VAL A 213 7.02 -26.92 34.97
CA VAL A 213 5.89 -27.66 34.39
C VAL A 213 6.30 -28.51 33.20
N LYS A 214 7.45 -28.22 32.55
CA LYS A 214 7.96 -29.02 31.42
C LYS A 214 9.48 -28.97 31.29
N LYS A 215 10.05 -30.03 30.68
CA LYS A 215 11.47 -30.12 30.29
C LYS A 215 11.62 -29.87 28.78
N ALA A 216 12.57 -29.03 28.40
CA ALA A 216 12.76 -28.45 27.07
C ALA A 216 12.86 -29.46 25.92
N ILE A 217 12.33 -29.03 24.77
CA ILE A 217 12.55 -29.62 23.45
C ILE A 217 13.58 -28.70 22.74
N ASN A 218 14.54 -29.31 22.06
CA ASN A 218 15.88 -28.76 21.80
C ASN A 218 15.96 -27.76 20.61
N GLU A 219 15.02 -26.83 20.46
CA GLU A 219 14.97 -25.92 19.29
C GLU A 219 15.07 -24.43 19.67
N LYS A 220 15.75 -23.63 18.83
CA LYS A 220 16.28 -22.29 19.14
C LYS A 220 15.43 -21.08 18.68
N ASN A 221 14.20 -21.30 18.20
CA ASN A 221 13.34 -20.23 17.69
C ASN A 221 12.06 -20.14 18.52
N TRP A 222 11.95 -19.10 19.35
CA TRP A 222 10.89 -18.96 20.35
C TRP A 222 10.03 -17.72 20.10
N ALA A 223 8.71 -17.89 20.12
CA ALA A 223 7.71 -16.84 20.23
C ALA A 223 6.56 -17.38 21.08
N VAL A 224 5.95 -16.57 21.94
CA VAL A 224 4.73 -16.94 22.67
C VAL A 224 3.64 -15.97 22.26
N ALA A 225 2.48 -16.53 21.97
CA ALA A 225 1.24 -15.76 21.86
C ALA A 225 0.59 -15.68 23.23
N ASP A 226 0.23 -14.47 23.66
CA ASP A 226 -0.59 -14.24 24.84
C ASP A 226 -2.07 -14.54 24.54
N TYR A 227 -2.63 -15.46 25.32
CA TYR A 227 -4.07 -15.70 25.52
C TYR A 227 -4.91 -16.06 24.28
N VAL A 228 -5.49 -17.28 24.31
CA VAL A 228 -6.61 -17.65 23.43
C VAL A 228 -7.80 -18.20 24.23
N ASP A 229 -7.62 -18.79 25.40
CA ASP A 229 -8.70 -19.15 26.34
C ASP A 229 -8.10 -19.58 27.67
N ASP A 230 -8.95 -19.85 28.66
CA ASP A 230 -8.69 -20.62 29.89
C ASP A 230 -8.01 -21.98 29.65
N ASP A 231 -7.63 -22.36 28.42
CA ASP A 231 -7.23 -23.72 28.05
C ASP A 231 -6.03 -23.82 27.08
N ILE A 232 -5.51 -22.74 26.46
CA ILE A 232 -4.47 -22.85 25.42
C ILE A 232 -3.26 -21.94 25.64
N VAL A 233 -2.06 -22.52 25.60
CA VAL A 233 -0.78 -21.79 25.47
C VAL A 233 -0.15 -22.13 24.13
N ILE A 234 0.32 -21.13 23.37
CA ILE A 234 1.02 -21.39 22.10
C ILE A 234 2.46 -20.92 22.23
N HIS A 235 3.39 -21.84 21.97
CA HIS A 235 4.81 -21.63 22.12
C HIS A 235 5.57 -22.14 20.89
N GLY A 236 6.18 -21.22 20.16
CA GLY A 236 6.93 -21.50 18.93
C GLY A 236 6.03 -22.09 17.87
N LEU A 237 6.20 -23.38 17.59
CA LEU A 237 5.39 -24.17 16.68
C LEU A 237 4.58 -25.23 17.44
N GLU A 238 4.30 -25.04 18.72
CA GLU A 238 3.57 -26.00 19.55
C GLU A 238 2.39 -25.34 20.27
N VAL A 239 1.27 -26.07 20.34
CA VAL A 239 0.06 -25.67 21.04
C VAL A 239 -0.18 -26.61 22.22
N TYR A 240 -0.48 -26.03 23.38
CA TYR A 240 -0.58 -26.70 24.67
C TYR A 240 -1.96 -26.53 25.25
N TYR A 241 -2.50 -27.60 25.84
CA TYR A 241 -3.76 -27.54 26.57
C TYR A 241 -3.54 -27.49 28.07
N ARG A 242 -4.24 -26.60 28.77
CA ARG A 242 -4.20 -26.48 30.23
C ARG A 242 -4.61 -27.76 30.95
N ASP A 243 -5.69 -28.40 30.49
CA ASP A 243 -6.25 -29.60 31.13
C ASP A 243 -5.46 -30.88 30.82
N ARG A 244 -4.47 -30.80 29.91
CA ARG A 244 -3.58 -31.91 29.54
C ARG A 244 -2.17 -31.40 29.27
N PRO A 245 -1.37 -31.10 30.31
CA PRO A 245 0.01 -30.65 30.14
C PRO A 245 0.90 -31.64 29.37
N ASP A 246 0.49 -32.92 29.29
CA ASP A 246 1.15 -33.97 28.52
C ASP A 246 0.71 -34.05 27.04
N SER A 247 -0.34 -33.32 26.63
CA SER A 247 -0.84 -33.28 25.25
C SER A 247 -0.27 -32.05 24.52
N VAL A 248 0.82 -32.28 23.78
CA VAL A 248 1.48 -31.26 22.96
C VAL A 248 1.15 -31.57 21.50
N PHE A 249 0.69 -30.57 20.77
CA PHE A 249 0.52 -30.65 19.32
C PHE A 249 1.57 -29.76 18.68
N THR A 250 2.24 -30.28 17.65
CA THR A 250 3.07 -29.42 16.80
C THR A 250 2.12 -28.73 15.82
N MET A 251 2.17 -27.41 15.70
CA MET A 251 1.40 -26.61 14.75
C MET A 251 1.50 -27.12 13.32
N TYR A 252 2.60 -27.76 12.92
CA TYR A 252 2.71 -28.44 11.63
C TYR A 252 1.64 -29.51 11.38
N GLU A 253 1.09 -30.13 12.43
CA GLU A 253 0.04 -31.13 12.33
C GLU A 253 -1.35 -30.52 12.13
N VAL A 254 -1.49 -29.22 12.40
CA VAL A 254 -2.81 -28.54 12.47
C VAL A 254 -2.93 -27.40 11.47
N LEU A 255 -1.79 -26.82 11.04
CA LEU A 255 -1.78 -25.79 10.01
C LEU A 255 -2.17 -26.39 8.65
N PRO A 256 -2.97 -25.68 7.84
CA PRO A 256 -3.25 -26.10 6.47
C PRO A 256 -1.98 -26.31 5.66
N GLU A 257 -1.99 -27.27 4.73
CA GLU A 257 -0.88 -27.53 3.82
C GLU A 257 -0.50 -26.23 3.06
N GLY A 258 0.76 -25.77 3.22
CA GLY A 258 1.24 -24.52 2.63
C GLY A 258 1.29 -23.31 3.57
N ALA A 259 0.84 -23.42 4.83
CA ALA A 259 1.06 -22.37 5.82
C ALA A 259 2.57 -22.13 6.04
N PRO A 260 3.03 -20.87 6.08
CA PRO A 260 4.45 -20.57 6.18
C PRO A 260 4.98 -20.94 7.57
N THR A 261 6.26 -21.32 7.62
CA THR A 261 6.98 -21.61 8.87
C THR A 261 7.31 -20.34 9.69
N LEU A 262 6.50 -19.29 9.55
CA LEU A 262 6.72 -18.02 10.25
C LEU A 262 6.39 -18.19 11.73
N GLY A 263 7.18 -17.57 12.59
CA GLY A 263 6.87 -17.48 14.01
C GLY A 263 5.57 -16.71 14.22
N LEU A 264 4.79 -17.16 15.20
CA LEU A 264 3.61 -16.46 15.68
C LEU A 264 4.01 -15.04 16.13
N SER A 265 3.44 -14.01 15.52
CA SER A 265 3.74 -12.61 15.82
C SER A 265 2.89 -12.06 16.96
N SER A 266 1.62 -12.47 17.04
CA SER A 266 0.69 -12.04 18.09
C SER A 266 -0.55 -12.94 18.13
N SER A 267 -1.38 -12.74 19.14
CA SER A 267 -2.70 -13.35 19.31
C SER A 267 -3.64 -12.33 19.95
N PHE A 268 -4.94 -12.47 19.70
CA PHE A 268 -5.93 -11.57 20.25
C PHE A 268 -7.33 -12.17 20.23
N VAL A 269 -8.24 -11.54 20.98
CA VAL A 269 -9.66 -11.92 21.09
C VAL A 269 -10.53 -10.78 20.54
N ALA A 270 -11.51 -11.10 19.69
CA ALA A 270 -12.51 -10.15 19.21
C ALA A 270 -13.91 -10.74 19.45
N GLY A 271 -14.60 -10.23 20.47
CA GLY A 271 -15.85 -10.84 20.94
C GLY A 271 -15.59 -12.22 21.55
N ASP A 272 -16.30 -13.24 21.07
CA ASP A 272 -16.12 -14.65 21.45
C ASP A 272 -15.10 -15.40 20.55
N ARG A 273 -14.59 -14.73 19.52
CA ARG A 273 -13.68 -15.30 18.52
C ARG A 273 -12.22 -15.02 18.88
N LYS A 274 -11.34 -15.97 18.55
CA LYS A 274 -9.93 -15.93 18.91
C LYS A 274 -9.04 -16.13 17.72
N PHE A 275 -7.93 -15.39 17.67
CA PHE A 275 -7.11 -15.30 16.48
C PHE A 275 -5.61 -15.43 16.77
N LEU A 276 -4.89 -16.05 15.82
CA LEU A 276 -3.45 -16.24 15.84
C LEU A 276 -2.82 -15.57 14.62
N ASP A 277 -2.04 -14.51 14.83
CA ASP A 277 -1.34 -13.78 13.76
C ASP A 277 0.10 -14.31 13.60
N PHE A 278 0.42 -14.82 12.43
CA PHE A 278 1.75 -15.29 12.01
C PHE A 278 2.43 -14.26 11.10
N GLY A 279 2.11 -12.99 11.28
CA GLY A 279 2.53 -11.85 10.47
C GLY A 279 1.82 -11.80 9.12
N ARG A 280 1.95 -12.85 8.31
CA ARG A 280 1.31 -12.93 6.99
C ARG A 280 -0.01 -13.66 6.99
N HIS A 281 -0.42 -14.29 8.08
CA HIS A 281 -1.62 -15.09 8.13
C HIS A 281 -2.25 -14.92 9.49
N VAL A 282 -3.57 -14.92 9.52
CA VAL A 282 -4.31 -15.00 10.76
C VAL A 282 -5.34 -16.09 10.68
N PHE A 283 -5.26 -16.94 11.67
CA PHE A 283 -6.14 -18.07 11.82
C PHE A 283 -7.09 -17.80 12.97
N GLU A 284 -8.37 -18.05 12.76
CA GLU A 284 -9.30 -18.18 13.86
C GLU A 284 -9.22 -19.58 14.46
N ILE A 285 -9.24 -19.65 15.78
CA ILE A 285 -9.41 -20.90 16.49
C ILE A 285 -10.90 -21.22 16.54
N THR A 286 -11.37 -22.10 15.64
CA THR A 286 -12.80 -22.46 15.54
C THR A 286 -13.18 -23.69 16.37
N SER A 287 -12.19 -24.49 16.77
CA SER A 287 -12.35 -25.54 17.77
C SER A 287 -11.05 -25.69 18.55
N VAL A 288 -11.18 -25.95 19.84
CA VAL A 288 -10.07 -26.21 20.76
C VAL A 288 -9.83 -27.71 20.88
N LYS A 289 -10.83 -28.60 20.70
CA LYS A 289 -10.66 -30.05 20.90
C LYS A 289 -11.37 -30.86 19.81
N PRO A 290 -10.70 -31.22 18.69
CA PRO A 290 -9.30 -30.94 18.34
C PRO A 290 -9.06 -29.45 18.00
N LEU A 291 -7.79 -28.99 18.02
CA LEU A 291 -7.45 -27.67 17.50
C LEU A 291 -7.85 -27.64 16.02
N VAL A 292 -8.74 -26.73 15.66
CA VAL A 292 -9.08 -26.46 14.26
C VAL A 292 -8.79 -24.99 14.03
N LEU A 293 -7.82 -24.75 13.16
CA LEU A 293 -7.48 -23.42 12.68
C LEU A 293 -8.21 -23.22 11.36
N THR A 294 -9.08 -22.21 11.32
CA THR A 294 -9.65 -21.75 10.06
C THR A 294 -8.87 -20.51 9.66
N GLU A 295 -8.16 -20.58 8.53
CA GLU A 295 -7.55 -19.38 7.97
C GLU A 295 -8.68 -18.39 7.68
N ARG A 296 -8.72 -17.31 8.46
CA ARG A 296 -9.66 -16.23 8.21
C ARG A 296 -9.04 -15.20 7.31
N TRP A 297 -7.75 -14.95 7.51
CA TRP A 297 -7.05 -13.89 6.81
C TRP A 297 -5.71 -14.39 6.32
N TYR A 298 -5.50 -14.34 5.01
CA TYR A 298 -4.18 -14.41 4.41
C TYR A 298 -3.74 -12.96 4.16
N TYR A 299 -2.71 -12.49 4.86
CA TYR A 299 -1.96 -11.26 4.54
C TYR A 299 -0.82 -11.52 3.55
N GLY A 300 -1.03 -12.37 2.55
CA GLY A 300 -0.45 -12.12 1.24
C GLY A 300 -1.56 -11.67 0.29
N PRO A 301 -1.21 -11.09 -0.85
CA PRO A 301 -1.51 -9.69 -1.15
C PRO A 301 -2.87 -9.25 -0.59
N SER A 302 -2.91 -8.30 0.35
CA SER A 302 -4.20 -7.75 0.73
C SER A 302 -4.86 -7.18 -0.54
N LYS A 303 -6.14 -7.50 -0.73
CA LYS A 303 -6.98 -7.07 -1.85
C LYS A 303 -7.14 -5.55 -1.96
N GLU A 304 -6.46 -4.75 -1.14
CA GLU A 304 -6.49 -3.28 -1.18
C GLU A 304 -5.12 -2.62 -0.91
N LEU A 305 -4.12 -3.34 -0.38
CA LEU A 305 -2.78 -2.83 -0.06
C LEU A 305 -1.71 -3.90 -0.37
N GLY A 306 -1.04 -3.78 -1.51
CA GLY A 306 -0.04 -4.72 -2.03
C GLY A 306 0.97 -5.22 -0.99
N ASP A 307 1.50 -6.43 -1.21
CA ASP A 307 2.28 -7.16 -0.22
C ASP A 307 3.65 -6.52 0.12
N GLY A 308 4.16 -6.91 1.31
CA GLY A 308 5.38 -6.40 1.95
C GLY A 308 6.70 -6.61 1.18
N SER A 309 6.66 -7.20 0.00
CA SER A 309 7.59 -6.86 -1.07
C SER A 309 6.79 -6.92 -2.35
N THR A 310 6.64 -5.82 -3.09
CA THR A 310 6.89 -5.83 -4.53
C THR A 310 6.73 -4.49 -5.23
N ASP A 311 7.77 -4.15 -5.97
CA ASP A 311 7.78 -3.27 -7.13
C ASP A 311 6.82 -3.88 -8.18
N HIS A 312 5.53 -3.53 -8.07
CA HIS A 312 4.52 -3.87 -9.06
C HIS A 312 4.79 -3.05 -10.31
N ARG A 313 5.36 -3.69 -11.32
CA ARG A 313 5.47 -3.11 -12.65
C ARG A 313 4.30 -3.64 -13.44
N ILE A 314 3.27 -2.83 -13.63
CA ILE A 314 2.27 -3.10 -14.67
C ILE A 314 3.06 -3.32 -15.95
N ARG A 315 2.84 -4.44 -16.64
CA ARG A 315 3.54 -4.75 -17.90
C ARG A 315 2.58 -4.76 -19.07
N ALA A 316 1.35 -5.23 -18.84
CA ALA A 316 0.36 -5.42 -19.89
C ALA A 316 -1.06 -5.39 -19.31
N LEU A 317 -2.03 -5.29 -20.21
CA LEU A 317 -3.45 -5.53 -19.95
C LEU A 317 -3.95 -6.59 -20.94
N ALA A 318 -4.59 -7.64 -20.44
CA ALA A 318 -5.21 -8.69 -21.23
C ALA A 318 -6.70 -8.77 -20.92
N ASN A 319 -7.59 -8.46 -21.88
CA ASN A 319 -9.05 -8.64 -21.70
C ASN A 319 -9.58 -8.06 -20.37
N GLY A 320 -9.24 -6.80 -20.07
CA GLY A 320 -9.62 -6.13 -18.82
C GLY A 320 -8.82 -6.56 -17.58
N THR A 321 -7.91 -7.54 -17.71
CA THR A 321 -7.04 -8.02 -16.63
C THR A 321 -5.70 -7.29 -16.66
N LEU A 322 -5.36 -6.54 -15.62
CA LEU A 322 -4.04 -5.95 -15.44
C LEU A 322 -3.03 -7.04 -15.10
N LEU A 323 -1.89 -7.01 -15.77
CA LEU A 323 -0.79 -7.94 -15.56
C LEU A 323 0.40 -7.18 -15.00
N SER A 324 0.84 -7.56 -13.80
CA SER A 324 1.99 -6.97 -13.11
C SER A 324 3.07 -8.03 -12.89
N SER A 325 4.31 -7.70 -13.20
CA SER A 325 5.47 -8.48 -12.73
C SER A 325 5.92 -7.95 -11.37
N ARG A 326 6.39 -8.84 -10.49
CA ARG A 326 6.93 -8.49 -9.18
C ARG A 326 8.45 -8.34 -9.24
N SER A 327 8.96 -7.11 -9.07
CA SER A 327 10.40 -6.79 -8.97
C SER A 327 11.26 -7.26 -10.16
N ALA A 328 12.46 -6.72 -10.29
CA ALA A 328 13.44 -7.23 -11.23
C ALA A 328 14.10 -8.56 -10.78
N TYR A 329 13.59 -9.24 -9.75
CA TYR A 329 14.28 -10.39 -9.14
C TYR A 329 13.38 -11.54 -8.67
N THR A 330 12.06 -11.45 -8.84
CA THR A 330 11.15 -12.54 -8.46
C THR A 330 10.29 -12.94 -9.66
N SER A 331 10.13 -14.25 -9.85
CA SER A 331 9.32 -14.84 -10.92
C SER A 331 7.82 -14.78 -10.67
N SER A 332 7.40 -14.06 -9.63
CA SER A 332 5.99 -13.94 -9.32
C SER A 332 5.35 -12.86 -10.19
N PHE A 333 4.13 -13.12 -10.62
CA PHE A 333 3.31 -12.15 -11.33
C PHE A 333 1.94 -12.15 -10.68
N CYS A 334 1.29 -11.00 -10.81
CA CYS A 334 -0.04 -10.80 -10.28
C CYS A 334 -0.95 -10.35 -11.41
N THR A 335 -2.18 -10.82 -11.36
CA THR A 335 -3.26 -10.38 -12.23
C THR A 335 -4.28 -9.61 -11.40
N SER A 336 -4.92 -8.62 -12.00
CA SER A 336 -6.04 -7.91 -11.37
C SER A 336 -7.16 -7.75 -12.38
N VAL A 337 -8.33 -8.26 -12.05
CA VAL A 337 -9.53 -8.22 -12.90
C VAL A 337 -10.47 -7.05 -12.56
N ASP A 338 -10.11 -6.25 -11.56
CA ASP A 338 -10.94 -5.16 -11.00
C ASP A 338 -10.23 -3.80 -11.04
N GLY A 339 -9.30 -3.63 -11.99
CA GLY A 339 -8.61 -2.35 -12.19
C GLY A 339 -7.57 -2.04 -11.12
N GLY A 340 -6.96 -3.08 -10.54
CA GLY A 340 -5.85 -2.97 -9.60
C GLY A 340 -6.29 -2.83 -8.14
N LEU A 341 -7.59 -3.00 -7.86
CA LEU A 341 -8.11 -3.03 -6.50
C LEU A 341 -7.57 -4.29 -5.82
N SER A 342 -7.91 -5.47 -6.34
CA SER A 342 -7.39 -6.75 -5.88
C SER A 342 -6.41 -7.39 -6.85
N TRP A 343 -5.42 -8.10 -6.30
CA TRP A 343 -4.39 -8.79 -7.06
C TRP A 343 -4.38 -10.28 -6.72
N HIS A 344 -4.43 -11.12 -7.74
CA HIS A 344 -4.23 -12.56 -7.64
C HIS A 344 -2.79 -12.87 -8.03
N THR A 345 -1.99 -13.34 -7.08
CA THR A 345 -0.69 -13.94 -7.42
C THR A 345 -0.96 -15.25 -8.12
N VAL A 346 -0.42 -15.41 -9.31
CA VAL A 346 -0.56 -16.64 -10.06
C VAL A 346 0.68 -17.46 -9.78
N SER A 347 0.49 -18.58 -9.08
CA SER A 347 1.59 -19.51 -8.82
C SER A 347 1.96 -20.17 -10.13
N THR A 348 3.19 -19.93 -10.56
CA THR A 348 3.84 -20.80 -11.52
C THR A 348 4.76 -21.71 -10.74
N ASP A 349 4.26 -22.87 -10.37
CA ASP A 349 5.03 -23.91 -9.67
C ASP A 349 6.30 -24.31 -10.44
N SER A 350 6.41 -23.90 -11.71
CA SER A 350 7.52 -24.13 -12.63
C SER A 350 8.42 -22.91 -12.94
N VAL A 351 8.05 -21.66 -12.64
CA VAL A 351 8.93 -20.49 -12.94
C VAL A 351 9.97 -20.33 -11.82
N ARG A 352 11.09 -21.06 -11.94
CA ARG A 352 12.22 -20.93 -11.02
C ARG A 352 12.91 -19.58 -11.18
N ASN A 353 12.84 -18.70 -10.17
CA ASN A 353 13.71 -17.52 -9.92
C ASN A 353 14.02 -16.59 -11.11
N GLY A 354 13.23 -16.62 -12.19
CA GLY A 354 13.43 -15.81 -13.37
C GLY A 354 12.86 -14.40 -13.21
N VAL A 355 13.51 -13.41 -13.83
CA VAL A 355 13.02 -12.04 -13.85
C VAL A 355 12.10 -11.89 -15.05
N THR A 356 10.87 -11.45 -14.85
CA THR A 356 9.97 -11.17 -15.97
C THR A 356 10.54 -10.04 -16.82
N THR A 357 10.94 -10.35 -18.06
CA THR A 357 11.54 -9.38 -18.99
C THR A 357 10.50 -8.72 -19.89
N GLY A 358 9.39 -9.40 -20.14
CA GLY A 358 8.29 -8.90 -20.95
C GLY A 358 7.01 -9.70 -20.72
N ILE A 359 5.88 -9.02 -20.86
CA ILE A 359 4.55 -9.64 -20.92
C ILE A 359 3.87 -9.08 -22.18
N SER A 360 3.21 -9.93 -22.94
CA SER A 360 2.35 -9.51 -24.04
C SER A 360 1.06 -10.29 -24.06
N VAL A 361 0.12 -9.75 -24.81
CA VAL A 361 -1.21 -10.31 -24.97
C VAL A 361 -1.52 -10.28 -26.45
N ASP A 362 -1.99 -11.40 -26.97
CA ASP A 362 -2.48 -11.46 -28.33
C ASP A 362 -3.94 -11.00 -28.45
N ARG A 363 -4.47 -11.06 -29.66
CA ARG A 363 -5.85 -10.64 -29.95
C ARG A 363 -6.90 -11.58 -29.40
N GLU A 364 -6.54 -12.84 -29.18
CA GLU A 364 -7.41 -13.86 -28.60
C GLU A 364 -7.37 -13.81 -27.06
N GLY A 365 -6.51 -12.98 -26.47
CA GLY A 365 -6.32 -12.86 -25.05
C GLY A 365 -5.31 -13.84 -24.47
N VAL A 366 -4.56 -14.55 -25.32
CA VAL A 366 -3.45 -15.41 -24.89
C VAL A 366 -2.35 -14.52 -24.38
N VAL A 367 -1.89 -14.80 -23.16
CA VAL A 367 -0.85 -14.03 -22.49
C VAL A 367 0.47 -14.77 -22.62
N TYR A 368 1.48 -14.10 -23.14
CA TYR A 368 2.85 -14.58 -23.18
C TYR A 368 3.67 -13.85 -22.13
N LEU A 369 4.40 -14.60 -21.32
CA LEU A 369 5.28 -14.07 -20.29
C LEU A 369 6.68 -14.63 -20.53
N ASN A 370 7.68 -13.76 -20.56
CA ASN A 370 9.06 -14.20 -20.63
C ASN A 370 9.73 -13.95 -19.30
N ASP A 371 10.46 -14.95 -18.83
CA ASP A 371 11.54 -14.77 -17.88
C ASP A 371 12.89 -14.76 -18.61
N PHE A 372 13.99 -14.64 -17.88
CA PHE A 372 15.34 -14.60 -18.48
C PHE A 372 15.75 -15.86 -19.26
N ILE A 373 15.04 -16.98 -19.09
CA ILE A 373 15.43 -18.33 -19.48
C ILE A 373 14.28 -19.08 -20.17
N HIS A 374 13.02 -18.69 -19.95
CA HIS A 374 11.85 -19.38 -20.46
C HIS A 374 10.80 -18.40 -20.99
N CYS A 375 10.02 -18.88 -21.96
CA CYS A 375 8.76 -18.28 -22.37
C CYS A 375 7.62 -19.11 -21.76
N TRP A 376 6.57 -18.43 -21.36
CA TRP A 376 5.38 -18.99 -20.74
C TRP A 376 4.16 -18.51 -21.52
N ARG A 377 3.18 -19.38 -21.69
CA ARG A 377 1.94 -19.09 -22.39
C ARG A 377 0.76 -19.37 -21.47
N SER A 378 -0.22 -18.48 -21.49
CA SER A 378 -1.49 -18.64 -20.80
C SER A 378 -2.61 -18.47 -21.81
N ASP A 379 -3.41 -19.52 -21.97
CA ASP A 379 -4.57 -19.54 -22.87
C ASP A 379 -5.87 -19.13 -22.16
N ASP A 380 -5.79 -18.78 -20.87
CA ASP A 380 -6.94 -18.53 -19.99
C ASP A 380 -6.94 -17.14 -19.36
N GLY A 381 -6.30 -16.16 -20.03
CA GLY A 381 -6.25 -14.77 -19.57
C GLY A 381 -5.34 -14.56 -18.36
N ALA A 382 -4.17 -15.19 -18.38
CA ALA A 382 -3.17 -15.18 -17.30
C ALA A 382 -3.61 -15.84 -15.99
N ARG A 383 -4.60 -16.75 -15.99
CA ARG A 383 -4.99 -17.49 -14.77
C ARG A 383 -4.07 -18.68 -14.50
N SER A 384 -3.55 -19.30 -15.55
CA SER A 384 -2.52 -20.34 -15.47
C SER A 384 -1.52 -20.19 -16.62
N PHE A 385 -0.28 -20.59 -16.38
CA PHE A 385 0.78 -20.55 -17.40
C PHE A 385 1.39 -21.93 -17.57
N GLN A 386 1.62 -22.30 -18.82
CA GLN A 386 2.39 -23.45 -19.22
C GLN A 386 3.71 -23.02 -19.83
N ALA A 387 4.76 -23.80 -19.61
CA ALA A 387 6.03 -23.60 -20.29
C ALA A 387 5.78 -23.65 -21.80
N TYR A 388 6.24 -22.63 -22.51
CA TYR A 388 6.11 -22.55 -23.95
C TYR A 388 7.45 -22.92 -24.57
N ASP A 389 7.60 -24.18 -25.01
CA ASP A 389 8.81 -24.74 -25.63
C ASP A 389 8.99 -24.35 -27.12
N GLY A 390 8.41 -23.22 -27.53
CA GLY A 390 8.58 -22.71 -28.89
C GLY A 390 10.04 -22.30 -29.18
N PRO A 391 10.40 -21.99 -30.43
CA PRO A 391 11.76 -21.55 -30.79
C PRO A 391 12.27 -20.31 -30.02
N MET A 392 11.37 -19.66 -29.28
CA MET A 392 11.54 -18.49 -28.44
C MET A 392 12.30 -18.71 -27.12
N CYS A 393 12.32 -19.92 -26.54
CA CYS A 393 12.66 -20.09 -25.11
C CYS A 393 14.07 -19.64 -24.74
N ASN A 394 15.01 -19.73 -25.68
CA ASN A 394 16.42 -19.44 -25.39
C ASN A 394 16.81 -17.97 -25.55
N ASP A 395 15.91 -17.13 -26.09
CA ASP A 395 16.20 -15.73 -26.33
C ASP A 395 15.51 -14.86 -25.27
N ARG A 396 16.23 -13.87 -24.73
CA ARG A 396 15.70 -12.98 -23.69
C ARG A 396 14.77 -11.95 -24.32
N ILE A 397 13.52 -12.34 -24.55
CA ILE A 397 12.53 -11.53 -25.25
C ILE A 397 12.16 -10.31 -24.41
N LYS A 398 12.24 -9.14 -25.03
CA LYS A 398 11.90 -7.84 -24.44
C LYS A 398 10.52 -7.34 -24.83
N GLU A 399 10.09 -7.67 -26.04
CA GLU A 399 8.87 -7.14 -26.63
C GLU A 399 8.28 -8.16 -27.61
N PHE A 400 6.96 -8.25 -27.61
CA PHE A 400 6.15 -9.05 -28.53
C PHE A 400 5.13 -8.14 -29.17
N ILE A 401 4.86 -8.39 -30.44
CA ILE A 401 3.88 -7.67 -31.22
C ILE A 401 3.04 -8.71 -31.97
N HIS A 402 1.73 -8.69 -31.71
CA HIS A 402 0.76 -9.51 -32.42
C HIS A 402 0.16 -8.70 -33.57
N HIS A 403 0.13 -9.31 -34.74
CA HIS A 403 -0.27 -8.68 -35.99
C HIS A 403 -1.72 -8.95 -36.36
N GLU A 404 -2.23 -8.20 -37.34
CA GLU A 404 -3.59 -8.36 -37.85
C GLU A 404 -3.87 -9.70 -38.49
N ASP A 405 -2.85 -10.26 -39.12
CA ASP A 405 -2.86 -11.55 -39.81
C ASP A 405 -2.65 -12.75 -38.87
N GLY A 406 -2.54 -12.52 -37.56
CA GLY A 406 -2.25 -13.56 -36.57
C GLY A 406 -0.76 -13.95 -36.48
N SER A 407 0.13 -13.29 -37.24
CA SER A 407 1.57 -13.48 -37.09
C SER A 407 2.08 -12.84 -35.79
N ILE A 408 3.19 -13.35 -35.27
CA ILE A 408 3.84 -12.84 -34.06
C ILE A 408 5.25 -12.39 -34.42
N SER A 409 5.60 -11.17 -34.04
CA SER A 409 6.99 -10.72 -34.03
C SER A 409 7.49 -10.47 -32.62
N TYR A 410 8.77 -10.71 -32.38
CA TYR A 410 9.39 -10.41 -31.10
C TYR A 410 10.82 -9.90 -31.22
N LYS A 411 11.26 -9.21 -30.16
CA LYS A 411 12.59 -8.62 -30.03
C LYS A 411 13.37 -9.30 -28.90
N GLY A 412 14.47 -9.98 -29.24
CA GLY A 412 15.41 -10.56 -28.28
C GLY A 412 16.38 -9.54 -27.67
N ARG A 413 17.10 -9.92 -26.60
CA ARG A 413 18.06 -9.04 -25.89
C ARG A 413 19.26 -8.67 -26.75
N ASP A 414 19.74 -9.59 -27.58
CA ASP A 414 20.84 -9.35 -28.52
C ASP A 414 20.39 -8.55 -29.75
N LYS A 415 19.19 -7.96 -29.64
CA LYS A 415 18.54 -7.14 -30.65
C LYS A 415 18.26 -7.92 -31.93
N ASN A 416 18.24 -9.24 -31.86
CA ASN A 416 17.70 -10.09 -32.92
C ASN A 416 16.18 -9.88 -32.96
N PHE A 417 15.64 -9.81 -34.17
CA PHE A 417 14.22 -9.78 -34.41
C PHE A 417 13.80 -11.09 -35.03
N PHE A 418 12.67 -11.59 -34.59
CA PHE A 418 12.10 -12.82 -35.09
C PHE A 418 10.66 -12.58 -35.46
N ARG A 419 10.20 -13.23 -36.52
CA ARG A 419 8.80 -13.28 -36.90
C ARG A 419 8.39 -14.71 -37.13
N SER A 420 7.16 -15.05 -36.76
CA SER A 420 6.50 -16.25 -37.25
C SER A 420 5.19 -15.88 -37.92
N VAL A 421 5.01 -16.40 -39.13
CA VAL A 421 3.80 -16.22 -39.95
C VAL A 421 2.57 -16.91 -39.36
N SER A 422 2.75 -17.79 -38.37
CA SER A 422 1.66 -18.40 -37.60
C SER A 422 2.16 -18.87 -36.23
N ASN A 423 1.26 -19.06 -35.26
CA ASN A 423 1.62 -19.55 -33.93
C ASN A 423 2.30 -20.94 -33.90
N GLN A 424 2.41 -21.62 -35.05
CA GLN A 424 2.98 -22.96 -35.19
C GLN A 424 4.15 -23.04 -36.18
N ALA A 425 4.45 -21.99 -36.95
CA ALA A 425 5.56 -22.00 -37.89
C ALA A 425 6.91 -21.72 -37.18
N PRO A 426 8.03 -22.25 -37.69
CA PRO A 426 9.35 -21.88 -37.21
C PRO A 426 9.58 -20.37 -37.39
N TYR A 427 10.18 -19.75 -36.38
CA TYR A 427 10.50 -18.32 -36.44
C TYR A 427 11.63 -18.07 -37.45
N GLN A 428 11.42 -17.09 -38.31
CA GLN A 428 12.45 -16.54 -39.18
C GLN A 428 13.15 -15.40 -38.44
N GLU A 429 14.46 -15.53 -38.22
CA GLU A 429 15.29 -14.40 -37.78
C GLU A 429 15.33 -13.36 -38.90
N LEU A 430 15.20 -12.09 -38.53
CA LEU A 430 15.31 -10.93 -39.41
C LEU A 430 16.69 -10.28 -39.17
N PRO A 431 17.78 -10.81 -39.78
CA PRO A 431 19.14 -10.38 -39.51
C PRO A 431 19.38 -8.90 -39.83
N ALA A 432 18.60 -8.34 -40.76
CA ALA A 432 18.64 -6.92 -41.14
C ALA A 432 18.31 -5.96 -39.98
N LEU A 433 17.69 -6.46 -38.90
CA LEU A 433 17.28 -5.69 -37.72
C LEU A 433 18.23 -5.85 -36.52
N LYS A 434 19.25 -6.71 -36.63
CA LYS A 434 20.18 -6.95 -35.54
C LYS A 434 20.88 -5.66 -35.13
N GLY A 435 20.86 -5.35 -33.84
CA GLY A 435 21.54 -4.16 -33.31
C GLY A 435 20.69 -2.89 -33.21
N GLN A 436 19.46 -2.89 -33.73
CA GLN A 436 18.71 -1.67 -34.02
C GLN A 436 17.61 -1.33 -33.00
N ILE A 437 17.26 -0.05 -32.94
CA ILE A 437 16.04 0.44 -32.29
C ILE A 437 14.97 0.51 -33.37
N CYS A 438 13.95 -0.33 -33.25
CA CYS A 438 12.83 -0.37 -34.17
C CYS A 438 11.54 -0.68 -33.42
N ALA A 439 10.44 -0.29 -34.05
CA ALA A 439 9.07 -0.63 -33.67
C ALA A 439 8.39 -1.28 -34.87
N ILE A 440 7.52 -2.25 -34.59
CA ILE A 440 6.73 -2.91 -35.63
C ILE A 440 5.33 -2.30 -35.61
N LEU A 441 4.93 -1.77 -36.77
CA LEU A 441 3.68 -1.03 -36.93
C LEU A 441 2.51 -1.90 -37.31
N ASN A 442 2.72 -2.95 -38.11
CA ASN A 442 1.70 -3.92 -38.48
C ASN A 442 2.40 -5.16 -39.03
N ALA A 443 1.61 -6.11 -39.56
CA ALA A 443 2.10 -7.36 -40.10
C ALA A 443 3.30 -7.21 -41.02
N ASN A 444 3.34 -6.17 -41.85
CA ASN A 444 4.35 -6.01 -42.90
C ASN A 444 5.20 -4.75 -42.72
N THR A 445 4.86 -3.86 -41.78
CA THR A 445 5.50 -2.55 -41.64
C THR A 445 6.38 -2.50 -40.40
N VAL A 446 7.70 -2.31 -40.60
CA VAL A 446 8.67 -2.11 -39.52
C VAL A 446 9.31 -0.74 -39.68
N VAL A 447 9.44 0.01 -38.59
CA VAL A 447 10.13 1.29 -38.59
C VAL A 447 11.37 1.17 -37.71
N ARG A 448 12.50 1.69 -38.15
CA ARG A 448 13.75 1.69 -37.38
C ARG A 448 14.43 3.03 -37.38
N PHE A 449 15.26 3.25 -36.37
CA PHE A 449 16.40 4.14 -36.52
C PHE A 449 17.50 3.43 -37.31
N ARG A 450 18.09 4.14 -38.26
CA ARG A 450 19.18 3.61 -39.09
C ARG A 450 20.40 3.28 -38.21
N PRO A 451 21.06 2.13 -38.39
CA PRO A 451 22.29 1.80 -37.65
C PRO A 451 23.36 2.87 -37.82
N ASN A 452 24.05 3.21 -36.73
CA ASN A 452 25.14 4.20 -36.70
C ASN A 452 24.74 5.64 -37.05
N ASP A 453 23.49 5.84 -37.47
CA ASP A 453 22.93 7.12 -37.86
C ASP A 453 21.49 7.22 -37.33
N TYR A 454 21.40 7.37 -36.01
CA TYR A 454 20.13 7.56 -35.31
C TYR A 454 19.43 8.88 -35.64
N THR A 455 19.97 9.66 -36.57
CA THR A 455 19.30 10.83 -37.13
C THR A 455 18.29 10.39 -38.18
N ARG A 456 18.39 9.19 -38.75
CA ARG A 456 17.51 8.76 -39.85
C ARG A 456 16.59 7.65 -39.44
N ILE A 457 15.39 7.70 -40.01
CA ILE A 457 14.33 6.74 -39.75
C ILE A 457 13.97 6.08 -41.07
N ASP A 458 14.14 4.76 -41.09
CA ASP A 458 13.77 3.92 -42.21
C ASP A 458 12.45 3.21 -41.89
N VAL A 459 11.60 3.02 -42.90
CA VAL A 459 10.48 2.09 -42.87
C VAL A 459 10.76 0.94 -43.83
N SER A 460 10.36 -0.24 -43.43
CA SER A 460 10.17 -1.38 -44.31
C SER A 460 8.67 -1.64 -44.38
N THR A 461 8.15 -1.94 -45.56
CA THR A 461 6.77 -2.40 -45.79
C THR A 461 6.70 -3.86 -46.24
N ASP A 462 7.83 -4.54 -46.15
CA ASP A 462 8.11 -5.93 -46.54
C ASP A 462 8.94 -6.62 -45.46
N ASP A 463 8.58 -6.40 -44.19
CA ASP A 463 9.10 -7.20 -43.07
C ASP A 463 10.59 -7.10 -42.76
N GLY A 464 11.19 -6.01 -43.18
CA GLY A 464 12.60 -5.72 -43.05
C GLY A 464 13.45 -6.23 -44.20
N ASP A 465 12.84 -6.78 -45.27
CA ASP A 465 13.55 -7.23 -46.46
C ASP A 465 14.14 -6.03 -47.24
N SER A 466 13.41 -4.93 -47.35
CA SER A 466 13.88 -3.66 -47.90
C SER A 466 13.54 -2.47 -47.00
N TRP A 467 14.30 -1.38 -47.16
CA TRP A 467 14.23 -0.21 -46.29
C TRP A 467 14.20 1.08 -47.10
N GLN A 468 13.23 1.93 -46.80
CA GLN A 468 13.08 3.26 -47.36
C GLN A 468 13.25 4.30 -46.25
N GLU A 469 14.14 5.28 -46.47
CA GLU A 469 14.24 6.45 -45.60
C GLU A 469 12.95 7.26 -45.68
N ILE A 470 12.30 7.50 -44.54
CA ILE A 470 11.06 8.30 -44.47
C ILE A 470 11.23 9.61 -43.73
N ALA A 471 12.27 9.75 -42.91
CA ALA A 471 12.53 10.97 -42.17
C ALA A 471 14.01 11.12 -41.79
N GLU A 472 14.48 12.37 -41.78
CA GLU A 472 15.71 12.79 -41.12
C GLU A 472 15.32 13.66 -39.92
N VAL A 473 15.78 13.27 -38.75
CA VAL A 473 15.67 13.98 -37.49
C VAL A 473 16.86 14.93 -37.41
N PRO A 474 16.64 16.26 -37.49
CA PRO A 474 17.72 17.21 -37.39
C PRO A 474 18.31 17.16 -35.97
N LEU A 475 19.49 16.56 -35.84
CA LEU A 475 20.24 16.46 -34.59
C LEU A 475 21.51 17.28 -34.65
N ASP A 476 21.87 17.85 -33.51
CA ASP A 476 23.20 18.39 -33.29
C ASP A 476 24.14 17.20 -33.04
N THR A 477 24.92 16.84 -34.07
CA THR A 477 25.48 15.50 -34.30
C THR A 477 26.73 15.17 -33.46
N ALA A 478 27.12 16.01 -32.50
CA ALA A 478 28.51 15.97 -32.06
C ALA A 478 28.91 14.82 -31.12
N ASN A 479 28.06 14.25 -30.23
CA ASN A 479 28.59 13.29 -29.22
C ASN A 479 27.62 12.35 -28.48
N HIS A 480 26.36 12.20 -28.91
CA HIS A 480 25.39 11.46 -28.11
C HIS A 480 25.08 10.08 -28.71
N ASN A 481 25.01 9.05 -27.85
CA ASN A 481 24.52 7.71 -28.20
C ASN A 481 23.01 7.72 -27.89
N PRO A 482 22.16 8.11 -28.85
CA PRO A 482 20.77 8.37 -28.53
C PRO A 482 20.10 7.07 -28.11
N GLN A 483 19.49 7.13 -26.95
CA GLN A 483 18.54 6.11 -26.57
C GLN A 483 17.20 6.56 -27.12
N GLY A 484 16.67 5.72 -28.01
CA GLY A 484 15.39 5.93 -28.67
C GLY A 484 14.34 5.00 -28.09
N LEU A 485 13.14 5.54 -27.88
CA LEU A 485 11.93 4.76 -27.65
C LEU A 485 11.03 4.97 -28.86
N MET A 486 10.70 3.90 -29.58
CA MET A 486 9.71 3.94 -30.66
C MET A 486 8.46 3.23 -30.18
N ILE A 487 7.34 3.93 -30.18
CA ILE A 487 6.05 3.38 -29.76
C ILE A 487 5.07 3.50 -30.92
N ARG A 488 4.47 2.37 -31.29
CA ARG A 488 3.34 2.33 -32.21
C ARG A 488 2.15 3.06 -31.58
N LEU A 489 1.60 4.04 -32.29
CA LEU A 489 0.40 4.75 -31.86
C LEU A 489 -0.86 4.24 -32.58
N ASN A 490 -0.71 3.87 -33.86
CA ASN A 490 -1.71 3.21 -34.69
C ASN A 490 -1.00 2.51 -35.85
N ASP A 491 -1.72 2.07 -36.88
CA ASP A 491 -1.15 1.33 -38.01
C ASP A 491 -0.18 2.14 -38.89
N HIS A 492 -0.18 3.46 -38.75
CA HIS A 492 0.55 4.39 -39.63
C HIS A 492 1.33 5.48 -38.89
N GLU A 493 1.29 5.53 -37.56
CA GLU A 493 1.97 6.54 -36.78
C GLU A 493 2.84 5.93 -35.69
N VAL A 494 4.09 6.39 -35.62
CA VAL A 494 5.05 6.07 -34.57
C VAL A 494 5.40 7.33 -33.79
N ALA A 495 5.39 7.25 -32.47
CA ALA A 495 6.09 8.19 -31.63
C ALA A 495 7.55 7.74 -31.49
N ALA A 496 8.48 8.56 -31.98
CA ALA A 496 9.90 8.38 -31.75
C ALA A 496 10.36 9.39 -30.70
N VAL A 497 10.78 8.88 -29.56
CA VAL A 497 11.39 9.69 -28.50
C VAL A 497 12.88 9.58 -28.62
N GLN A 498 13.54 10.71 -28.50
CA GLN A 498 14.98 10.76 -28.37
C GLN A 498 15.38 11.56 -27.14
N TRP A 499 16.31 11.01 -26.37
CA TRP A 499 17.01 11.74 -25.31
C TRP A 499 18.52 11.49 -25.39
N THR A 500 19.31 12.49 -25.03
CA THR A 500 20.78 12.46 -25.19
C THR A 500 21.53 11.87 -23.99
N GLY A 501 20.82 11.35 -22.99
CA GLY A 501 21.40 10.70 -21.81
C GLY A 501 22.08 11.67 -20.82
N VAL A 502 22.32 12.91 -21.24
CA VAL A 502 22.76 14.02 -20.41
C VAL A 502 21.52 14.73 -19.87
N VAL A 503 21.45 14.91 -18.55
CA VAL A 503 20.27 15.44 -17.82
C VAL A 503 19.87 16.86 -18.26
N SER A 504 20.75 17.60 -18.95
CA SER A 504 20.58 19.01 -19.28
C SER A 504 20.06 19.32 -20.69
N GLU A 505 19.91 18.32 -21.57
CA GLU A 505 19.43 18.57 -22.93
C GLU A 505 17.95 18.19 -23.11
N PRO A 506 17.18 19.01 -23.85
CA PRO A 506 15.76 18.83 -24.01
C PRO A 506 15.44 17.55 -24.81
N SER A 507 14.61 16.66 -24.27
CA SER A 507 14.12 15.51 -25.05
C SER A 507 13.15 15.98 -26.12
N ARG A 508 13.16 15.29 -27.26
CA ARG A 508 12.19 15.51 -28.35
C ARG A 508 11.27 14.31 -28.49
N VAL A 509 10.01 14.60 -28.75
CA VAL A 509 9.02 13.59 -29.14
C VAL A 509 8.55 13.92 -30.54
N LEU A 510 8.84 13.01 -31.46
CA LEU A 510 8.50 13.11 -32.88
C LEU A 510 7.32 12.20 -33.17
N LEU A 511 6.33 12.70 -33.88
CA LEU A 511 5.33 11.86 -34.53
C LEU A 511 5.65 11.73 -35.99
N ILE A 512 5.72 10.49 -36.44
CA ILE A 512 6.10 10.13 -37.80
C ILE A 512 4.93 9.39 -38.40
N ASN A 513 4.37 9.94 -39.47
CA ASN A 513 3.37 9.26 -40.26
C ASN A 513 4.09 8.46 -41.35
N THR A 514 4.02 7.13 -41.28
CA THR A 514 4.78 6.24 -42.17
C THR A 514 4.21 6.12 -43.56
N ARG A 515 2.95 6.51 -43.77
CA ARG A 515 2.36 6.56 -45.12
C ARG A 515 2.86 7.77 -45.91
N THR A 516 3.01 8.91 -45.25
CA THR A 516 3.35 10.19 -45.91
C THR A 516 4.83 10.56 -45.75
N GLY A 517 5.55 9.93 -44.81
CA GLY A 517 6.90 10.33 -44.39
C GLY A 517 6.93 11.65 -43.61
N THR A 518 5.77 12.24 -43.29
CA THR A 518 5.75 13.53 -42.58
C THR A 518 6.13 13.33 -41.13
N THR A 519 7.08 14.14 -40.65
CA THR A 519 7.51 14.18 -39.25
C THR A 519 7.08 15.50 -38.63
N ARG A 520 6.45 15.44 -37.45
CA ARG A 520 6.15 16.63 -36.63
C ARG A 520 6.76 16.50 -35.25
N ILE A 521 7.41 17.58 -34.80
CA ILE A 521 7.87 17.71 -33.42
C ILE A 521 6.64 18.01 -32.56
N VAL A 522 6.31 17.09 -31.67
CA VAL A 522 5.16 17.21 -30.77
C VAL A 522 5.59 17.64 -29.39
N TYR A 523 6.85 17.48 -29.02
CA TYR A 523 7.40 18.15 -27.86
C TYR A 523 8.88 18.44 -28.02
N GLU A 524 9.27 19.58 -27.46
CA GLU A 524 10.65 20.00 -27.22
C GLU A 524 10.74 20.42 -25.76
N GLY A 525 11.86 20.10 -25.10
CA GLY A 525 12.09 20.56 -23.72
C GLY A 525 11.61 19.62 -22.64
N LEU A 526 11.15 18.41 -22.98
CA LEU A 526 10.64 17.51 -21.94
C LEU A 526 11.79 16.83 -21.18
N PRO A 527 11.64 16.65 -19.85
CA PRO A 527 12.36 15.63 -19.11
C PRO A 527 12.29 14.26 -19.81
N LYS A 528 13.23 13.37 -19.54
CA LYS A 528 13.34 12.05 -20.17
C LYS A 528 11.98 11.32 -20.20
N PRO A 529 11.36 11.11 -21.37
CA PRO A 529 10.11 10.36 -21.44
C PRO A 529 10.38 8.90 -21.14
N VAL A 530 9.48 8.30 -20.37
CA VAL A 530 9.56 6.89 -19.97
C VAL A 530 8.61 6.05 -20.81
N ASP A 531 7.49 6.63 -21.22
CA ASP A 531 6.45 5.96 -21.98
C ASP A 531 5.58 6.96 -22.76
N ILE A 532 4.93 6.48 -23.81
CA ILE A 532 3.99 7.25 -24.63
C ILE A 532 2.80 6.38 -24.96
N ILE A 533 1.62 6.94 -24.82
CA ILE A 533 0.38 6.23 -25.08
C ILE A 533 -0.54 7.14 -25.91
N ARG A 534 -1.41 6.56 -26.74
CA ARG A 534 -2.42 7.29 -27.53
C ARG A 534 -3.82 6.96 -27.01
N PRO A 535 -4.39 7.77 -26.09
CA PRO A 535 -5.66 7.47 -25.45
C PRO A 535 -6.82 7.44 -26.43
N SER A 536 -6.81 8.40 -27.35
CA SER A 536 -7.79 8.58 -28.40
C SER A 536 -7.10 8.85 -29.73
N ASP A 537 -7.85 8.83 -30.82
CA ASP A 537 -7.39 9.35 -32.11
C ASP A 537 -6.86 10.79 -32.00
N ARG A 538 -7.37 11.59 -31.07
CA ARG A 538 -7.07 13.02 -30.95
C ARG A 538 -6.02 13.40 -29.92
N SER A 539 -5.53 12.49 -29.09
CA SER A 539 -4.58 12.85 -28.04
C SER A 539 -3.42 11.89 -27.88
N ILE A 540 -2.33 12.37 -27.31
CA ILE A 540 -1.15 11.58 -26.95
C ILE A 540 -0.76 11.95 -25.53
N ARG A 541 -0.60 10.95 -24.68
CA ARG A 541 -0.08 11.13 -23.32
C ARG A 541 1.36 10.71 -23.24
N ILE A 542 2.14 11.52 -22.54
CA ILE A 542 3.57 11.36 -22.36
C ILE A 542 3.88 11.30 -20.87
N ALA A 543 4.51 10.19 -20.53
CA ALA A 543 5.03 9.87 -19.23
C ALA A 543 6.46 10.37 -19.08
N LEU A 544 6.76 11.15 -18.05
CA LEU A 544 8.10 11.66 -17.86
C LEU A 544 8.76 11.08 -16.61
N ALA A 545 10.07 10.82 -16.69
CA ALA A 545 10.86 10.34 -15.57
C ALA A 545 10.93 11.44 -14.51
N ASN A 546 10.53 11.13 -13.27
CA ASN A 546 10.47 12.08 -12.15
C ASN A 546 9.58 13.31 -12.42
N ALA A 547 8.62 13.23 -13.34
CA ALA A 547 7.84 14.39 -13.76
C ALA A 547 6.39 14.03 -14.07
N SER A 548 5.64 15.08 -14.39
CA SER A 548 4.22 15.09 -14.68
C SER A 548 3.79 14.27 -15.90
N ILE A 549 2.49 14.09 -16.04
CA ILE A 549 1.87 13.53 -17.24
C ILE A 549 1.34 14.65 -18.09
N PHE A 550 1.77 14.65 -19.35
CA PHE A 550 1.34 15.60 -20.34
C PHE A 550 0.42 14.90 -21.34
N GLU A 551 -0.70 15.52 -21.66
CA GLU A 551 -1.51 15.16 -22.82
C GLU A 551 -1.39 16.25 -23.87
N ARG A 552 -1.05 15.89 -25.11
CA ARG A 552 -1.14 16.77 -26.27
C ARG A 552 -2.33 16.36 -27.11
N PHE A 553 -3.13 17.33 -27.53
CA PHE A 553 -4.18 17.12 -28.51
C PHE A 553 -3.66 17.40 -29.93
N GLU A 554 -4.35 16.84 -30.93
CA GLU A 554 -4.01 17.03 -32.35
C GLU A 554 -4.04 18.49 -32.80
N ASP A 555 -4.87 19.32 -32.17
CA ASP A 555 -4.94 20.77 -32.41
C ASP A 555 -3.71 21.53 -31.88
N GLY A 556 -2.77 20.83 -31.24
CA GLY A 556 -1.53 21.38 -30.69
C GLY A 556 -1.67 21.87 -29.25
N THR A 557 -2.86 21.87 -28.67
CA THR A 557 -3.06 22.21 -27.26
C THR A 557 -2.45 21.12 -26.37
N SER A 558 -2.02 21.51 -25.16
CA SER A 558 -1.46 20.59 -24.18
C SER A 558 -2.13 20.77 -22.83
N ARG A 559 -2.37 19.66 -22.13
CA ARG A 559 -2.93 19.62 -20.78
C ARG A 559 -1.98 18.88 -19.85
N LEU A 560 -1.68 19.50 -18.71
CA LEU A 560 -1.00 18.84 -17.60
C LEU A 560 -2.04 18.06 -16.80
N HIS A 561 -1.94 16.73 -16.77
CA HIS A 561 -2.91 15.89 -16.05
C HIS A 561 -2.54 15.71 -14.58
N ILE A 562 -1.28 15.44 -14.30
CA ILE A 562 -0.80 15.19 -12.94
C ILE A 562 0.51 15.94 -12.74
N ASP A 563 0.52 16.87 -11.78
CA ASP A 563 1.73 17.52 -11.32
C ASP A 563 2.13 16.91 -9.96
N PRO A 564 3.27 16.19 -9.87
CA PRO A 564 3.74 15.62 -8.62
C PRO A 564 4.06 16.68 -7.55
N HIS A 565 4.22 17.95 -7.94
CA HIS A 565 4.44 19.05 -7.00
C HIS A 565 3.17 19.53 -6.29
N LEU A 566 1.97 19.16 -6.76
CA LEU A 566 0.70 19.54 -6.12
C LEU A 566 0.38 18.70 -4.87
N GLY A 567 1.27 17.79 -4.44
CA GLY A 567 1.12 17.03 -3.19
C GLY A 567 0.04 15.95 -3.20
N VAL A 568 -0.87 15.95 -4.18
CA VAL A 568 -1.95 14.96 -4.31
C VAL A 568 -1.42 13.59 -4.75
N TYR A 569 -0.34 13.57 -5.55
CA TYR A 569 0.26 12.33 -6.06
C TYR A 569 1.75 12.31 -5.73
N PRO A 570 2.23 11.43 -4.83
CA PRO A 570 3.64 11.32 -4.49
C PRO A 570 4.45 10.58 -5.58
N LEU A 571 4.22 10.92 -6.85
CA LEU A 571 4.90 10.31 -7.99
C LEU A 571 6.34 10.80 -8.03
N LYS A 572 7.27 9.92 -7.67
CA LYS A 572 8.71 10.24 -7.77
C LYS A 572 9.36 9.56 -8.96
N ASN A 573 8.86 8.41 -9.41
CA ASN A 573 9.43 7.68 -10.55
C ASN A 573 8.34 6.88 -11.27
N ILE A 574 7.74 7.49 -12.29
CA ILE A 574 6.80 6.75 -13.15
C ILE A 574 7.60 5.92 -14.14
N LEU A 575 7.40 4.60 -14.11
CA LEU A 575 8.19 3.64 -14.89
C LEU A 575 7.48 3.14 -16.14
N LEU A 576 6.15 3.10 -16.12
CA LEU A 576 5.38 2.56 -17.22
C LEU A 576 3.96 3.13 -17.23
N PHE A 577 3.45 3.37 -18.44
CA PHE A 577 2.09 3.75 -18.73
C PHE A 577 1.49 2.73 -19.69
N ARG A 578 0.32 2.24 -19.35
CA ARG A 578 -0.46 1.40 -20.26
C ARG A 578 -1.89 1.90 -20.30
N LEU A 579 -2.36 2.14 -21.51
CA LEU A 579 -3.78 2.40 -21.78
C LEU A 579 -4.55 1.11 -21.80
N THR A 580 -5.81 1.23 -21.40
CA THR A 580 -6.82 0.23 -21.72
C THR A 580 -7.72 0.81 -22.80
N HIS A 581 -7.80 0.11 -23.93
CA HIS A 581 -8.61 0.53 -25.07
C HIS A 581 -10.12 0.30 -24.81
N THR A 582 -10.49 -0.56 -23.85
CA THR A 582 -11.89 -0.99 -23.72
C THR A 582 -12.75 -0.04 -22.90
N ASP A 583 -12.17 0.69 -21.93
CA ASP A 583 -12.94 1.38 -20.89
C ASP A 583 -12.59 2.86 -20.75
N GLY A 584 -11.67 3.38 -21.58
CA GLY A 584 -11.15 4.75 -21.46
C GLY A 584 -10.44 4.96 -20.13
N VAL A 585 -9.66 3.99 -19.65
CA VAL A 585 -8.94 4.12 -18.38
C VAL A 585 -7.45 4.02 -18.64
N THR A 586 -6.71 5.00 -18.14
CA THR A 586 -5.24 4.96 -18.10
C THR A 586 -4.77 4.45 -16.75
N TYR A 587 -3.92 3.42 -16.75
CA TYR A 587 -3.26 2.94 -15.54
C TYR A 587 -1.79 3.35 -15.53
N MET A 588 -1.31 3.71 -14.35
CA MET A 588 0.03 4.25 -14.14
C MET A 588 0.64 3.58 -12.92
N ALA A 589 1.91 3.18 -13.00
CA ALA A 589 2.61 2.55 -11.89
C ALA A 589 3.85 3.36 -11.47
N ASP A 590 3.99 3.59 -10.16
CA ASP A 590 5.20 4.17 -9.56
C ASP A 590 6.13 3.05 -9.04
N GLU A 591 7.39 3.06 -9.49
CA GLU A 591 8.42 2.06 -9.15
C GLU A 591 8.71 1.97 -7.66
N ARG A 592 8.71 3.11 -6.97
CA ARG A 592 9.16 3.21 -5.58
C ARG A 592 8.00 3.11 -4.60
N ALA A 593 6.82 3.57 -5.00
CA ALA A 593 5.65 3.53 -4.13
C ALA A 593 4.89 2.19 -4.24
N SER A 594 5.11 1.43 -5.32
CA SER A 594 4.28 0.27 -5.69
C SER A 594 2.79 0.65 -5.78
N LEU A 595 2.52 1.89 -6.17
CA LEU A 595 1.16 2.40 -6.29
C LEU A 595 0.73 2.32 -7.75
N ILE A 596 -0.52 1.90 -7.94
CA ILE A 596 -1.20 1.90 -9.22
C ILE A 596 -2.25 2.98 -9.19
N TYR A 597 -2.14 3.92 -10.11
CA TYR A 597 -3.08 5.02 -10.25
C TYR A 597 -3.97 4.73 -11.44
N ARG A 598 -5.27 4.95 -11.23
CA ARG A 598 -6.30 4.82 -12.25
C ARG A 598 -6.78 6.21 -12.62
N LEU A 599 -6.53 6.63 -13.86
CA LEU A 599 -7.07 7.86 -14.43
C LEU A 599 -8.22 7.49 -15.36
N ALA A 600 -9.45 7.72 -14.91
CA ALA A 600 -10.64 7.54 -15.74
C ALA A 600 -10.71 8.66 -16.78
N GLU A 601 -10.91 8.31 -18.05
CA GLU A 601 -11.19 9.27 -19.11
C GLU A 601 -12.62 9.73 -18.96
N THR A 602 -12.77 11.02 -18.69
CA THR A 602 -14.06 11.69 -18.73
C THR A 602 -14.38 12.15 -20.15
N ASP A 603 -14.12 11.32 -21.17
CA ASP A 603 -14.39 11.68 -22.56
C ASP A 603 -15.91 11.79 -22.84
N ASN A 604 -16.76 11.29 -21.93
CA ASN A 604 -18.17 11.67 -21.84
C ASN A 604 -18.35 12.92 -20.95
N VAL A 605 -18.17 14.09 -21.56
CA VAL A 605 -18.47 15.42 -20.99
C VAL A 605 -20.00 15.67 -20.84
N THR A 606 -20.81 14.63 -20.65
CA THR A 606 -22.23 14.77 -20.31
C THR A 606 -22.56 14.37 -18.88
N ASP A 607 -21.75 13.52 -18.23
CA ASP A 607 -22.02 13.01 -16.88
C ASP A 607 -20.82 13.16 -15.92
N VAL A 608 -19.93 14.12 -16.19
CA VAL A 608 -19.10 14.67 -15.11
C VAL A 608 -20.05 15.53 -14.26
N PRO A 609 -20.03 15.41 -12.92
CA PRO A 609 -20.50 16.49 -12.05
C PRO A 609 -19.94 17.78 -12.65
N SER A 610 -20.78 18.72 -13.08
CA SER A 610 -20.28 19.94 -13.72
C SER A 610 -19.15 20.51 -12.86
N PRO A 611 -18.17 21.27 -13.40
CA PRO A 611 -17.15 21.93 -12.58
C PRO A 611 -17.73 22.61 -11.32
N GLU A 612 -18.98 23.03 -11.39
CA GLU A 612 -19.89 23.42 -10.30
C GLU A 612 -20.04 22.39 -9.16
N GLN A 613 -20.31 21.11 -9.43
CA GLN A 613 -20.49 20.07 -8.41
C GLN A 613 -19.17 19.64 -7.71
N ALA A 614 -18.04 19.63 -8.42
CA ALA A 614 -16.72 19.43 -7.79
C ALA A 614 -16.28 20.66 -6.96
N GLN A 615 -16.81 21.85 -7.27
CA GLN A 615 -16.62 23.06 -6.48
C GLN A 615 -17.49 23.08 -5.22
N LEU A 616 -18.61 22.35 -5.18
CA LEU A 616 -19.46 22.26 -3.98
C LEU A 616 -18.68 21.70 -2.78
N SER A 617 -17.80 20.71 -2.98
CA SER A 617 -17.05 20.05 -1.89
C SER A 617 -16.10 20.98 -1.13
N LEU A 618 -15.73 22.13 -1.70
CA LEU A 618 -14.84 23.11 -1.07
C LEU A 618 -15.57 24.08 -0.14
N LEU A 619 -16.88 24.26 -0.28
CA LEU A 619 -17.67 25.14 0.58
C LEU A 619 -18.36 24.32 1.68
N GLN A 620 -17.86 24.46 2.91
CA GLN A 620 -18.46 23.88 4.12
C GLN A 620 -19.33 24.94 4.82
N ILE A 621 -20.47 24.53 5.38
CA ILE A 621 -21.38 25.42 6.13
C ILE A 621 -21.79 24.77 7.44
N TYR A 622 -21.75 25.53 8.53
CA TYR A 622 -22.11 25.06 9.87
C TYR A 622 -22.50 26.22 10.81
N PRO A 623 -23.44 26.02 11.74
CA PRO A 623 -24.37 24.90 11.76
C PRO A 623 -25.33 24.98 10.56
N ASN A 624 -25.76 23.82 10.06
CA ASN A 624 -26.81 23.70 9.06
C ASN A 624 -27.60 22.40 9.37
N PRO A 625 -28.81 22.48 9.93
CA PRO A 625 -29.66 23.67 10.09
C PRO A 625 -29.13 24.72 11.09
N THR A 626 -29.58 25.97 10.97
CA THR A 626 -29.27 27.08 11.91
C THR A 626 -30.49 27.94 12.26
N SER A 627 -30.47 28.66 13.38
CA SER A 627 -31.55 29.56 13.83
C SER A 627 -31.16 31.04 13.82
N SER A 628 -29.86 31.37 13.91
CA SER A 628 -29.39 32.75 14.11
C SER A 628 -28.22 33.14 13.21
N SER A 629 -27.29 32.24 12.93
CA SER A 629 -26.10 32.56 12.13
C SER A 629 -25.56 31.32 11.43
N VAL A 630 -25.06 31.49 10.21
CA VAL A 630 -24.34 30.43 9.49
C VAL A 630 -22.88 30.84 9.34
N THR A 631 -21.97 29.97 9.73
CA THR A 631 -20.55 30.08 9.38
C THR A 631 -20.31 29.25 8.13
N PHE A 632 -19.53 29.78 7.20
CA PHE A 632 -19.06 29.05 6.05
C PHE A 632 -17.53 29.11 5.95
N GLU A 633 -16.96 28.02 5.48
CA GLU A 633 -15.53 27.89 5.19
C GLU A 633 -15.37 27.55 3.71
N GLY A 634 -14.65 28.41 2.99
CA GLY A 634 -14.48 28.33 1.55
C GLY A 634 -13.05 28.65 1.11
N PRO A 635 -12.80 28.74 -0.21
CA PRO A 635 -11.50 29.12 -0.73
C PRO A 635 -11.10 30.53 -0.27
N VAL A 636 -9.80 30.73 -0.03
CA VAL A 636 -9.20 32.01 0.43
C VAL A 636 -9.55 33.14 -0.54
N GLY A 637 -9.90 34.31 0.01
CA GLY A 637 -10.20 35.52 -0.76
C GLY A 637 -11.67 35.62 -1.18
N VAL A 638 -12.59 35.36 -0.27
CA VAL A 638 -14.03 35.55 -0.49
C VAL A 638 -14.34 37.04 -0.61
N THR A 639 -15.09 37.45 -1.63
CA THR A 639 -15.48 38.85 -1.85
C THR A 639 -16.93 39.13 -1.48
N SER A 640 -17.81 38.13 -1.58
CA SER A 640 -19.21 38.28 -1.19
C SER A 640 -19.87 36.95 -0.87
N ALA A 641 -20.91 37.00 -0.06
CA ALA A 641 -21.83 35.91 0.18
C ALA A 641 -23.28 36.40 0.16
N GLN A 642 -24.14 35.66 -0.52
CA GLN A 642 -25.54 36.01 -0.73
C GLN A 642 -26.42 34.81 -0.37
N ILE A 643 -27.58 35.05 0.23
CA ILE A 643 -28.57 34.01 0.51
C ILE A 643 -29.79 34.30 -0.36
N PHE A 644 -30.20 33.31 -1.13
CA PHE A 644 -31.37 33.36 -1.99
C PHE A 644 -32.49 32.49 -1.44
N ASP A 645 -33.73 32.96 -1.56
CA ASP A 645 -34.90 32.09 -1.36
C ASP A 645 -35.10 31.13 -2.56
N LEU A 646 -36.09 30.24 -2.44
CA LEU A 646 -36.40 29.27 -3.52
C LEU A 646 -36.97 29.92 -4.80
N THR A 647 -37.31 31.21 -4.77
CA THR A 647 -37.72 31.98 -5.96
C THR A 647 -36.53 32.60 -6.69
N GLY A 648 -35.33 32.50 -6.13
CA GLY A 648 -34.12 33.15 -6.65
C GLY A 648 -33.99 34.62 -6.23
N THR A 649 -34.78 35.08 -5.26
CA THR A 649 -34.68 36.44 -4.72
C THR A 649 -33.59 36.47 -3.64
N SER A 650 -32.63 37.39 -3.76
CA SER A 650 -31.60 37.59 -2.72
C SER A 650 -32.24 38.22 -1.48
N VAL A 651 -32.17 37.52 -0.35
CA VAL A 651 -32.73 37.94 0.94
C VAL A 651 -31.67 38.45 1.91
N VAL A 652 -30.41 38.02 1.76
CA VAL A 652 -29.24 38.53 2.51
C VAL A 652 -28.07 38.69 1.55
N SER A 653 -27.32 39.78 1.67
CA SER A 653 -26.11 40.01 0.89
C SER A 653 -25.04 40.67 1.75
N THR A 654 -23.90 39.99 1.91
CA THR A 654 -22.74 40.45 2.66
C THR A 654 -21.54 40.55 1.72
N THR A 655 -20.82 41.67 1.76
CA THR A 655 -19.57 41.87 1.02
C THR A 655 -18.40 41.86 1.99
N PHE A 656 -17.31 41.21 1.61
CA PHE A 656 -16.05 41.16 2.36
C PHE A 656 -15.01 42.05 1.68
N GLY A 657 -14.07 42.58 2.44
CA GLY A 657 -13.01 43.41 1.88
C GLY A 657 -12.13 42.61 0.93
N THR A 658 -11.58 43.24 -0.12
CA THR A 658 -10.63 42.57 -1.03
C THR A 658 -9.34 42.11 -0.33
N ASP A 659 -9.05 42.70 0.82
CA ASP A 659 -7.91 42.37 1.67
C ASP A 659 -8.24 41.29 2.71
N ASP A 660 -9.49 40.79 2.74
CA ASP A 660 -9.92 39.73 3.64
C ASP A 660 -9.42 38.38 3.12
N THR A 661 -8.38 37.87 3.78
CA THR A 661 -7.75 36.58 3.49
C THR A 661 -8.31 35.45 4.35
N SER A 662 -9.36 35.70 5.13
CA SER A 662 -10.01 34.65 5.90
C SER A 662 -10.63 33.61 4.96
N ALA A 663 -10.51 32.34 5.32
CA ALA A 663 -11.27 31.26 4.69
C ALA A 663 -12.65 31.10 5.34
N THR A 664 -12.86 31.67 6.53
CA THR A 664 -14.02 31.47 7.38
C THR A 664 -14.76 32.78 7.60
N HIS A 665 -16.07 32.79 7.35
CA HIS A 665 -16.93 33.94 7.59
C HIS A 665 -18.28 33.52 8.18
N THR A 666 -18.92 34.43 8.91
CA THR A 666 -20.24 34.20 9.53
C THR A 666 -21.24 35.22 9.02
N ILE A 667 -22.44 34.77 8.65
CA ILE A 667 -23.57 35.59 8.22
C ILE A 667 -24.68 35.47 9.26
N ASP A 668 -25.22 36.60 9.71
CA ASP A 668 -26.42 36.65 10.53
C ASP A 668 -27.65 36.32 9.66
N VAL A 669 -28.42 35.32 10.10
CA VAL A 669 -29.64 34.85 9.44
C VAL A 669 -30.85 34.85 10.39
N SER A 670 -30.71 35.51 11.54
CA SER A 670 -31.72 35.55 12.59
C SER A 670 -33.03 36.22 12.17
N ASP A 671 -33.03 37.04 11.12
CA ASP A 671 -34.24 37.67 10.57
C ASP A 671 -34.96 36.82 9.50
N LEU A 672 -34.34 35.75 8.98
CA LEU A 672 -34.94 34.92 7.95
C LEU A 672 -36.03 33.99 8.51
N ALA A 673 -37.08 33.72 7.74
CA ALA A 673 -38.14 32.79 8.15
C ALA A 673 -37.66 31.33 8.12
N ASN A 674 -38.36 30.42 8.81
CA ASN A 674 -38.08 28.99 8.75
C ASN A 674 -38.25 28.49 7.31
N GLY A 675 -37.25 27.78 6.78
CA GLY A 675 -37.28 27.31 5.40
C GLY A 675 -35.92 26.88 4.85
N THR A 676 -35.92 26.56 3.55
CA THR A 676 -34.72 26.23 2.78
C THR A 676 -34.33 27.41 1.90
N PHE A 677 -33.05 27.76 1.93
CA PHE A 677 -32.42 28.83 1.19
C PHE A 677 -31.20 28.29 0.43
N LEU A 678 -30.62 29.12 -0.43
CA LEU A 678 -29.38 28.83 -1.13
C LEU A 678 -28.32 29.89 -0.75
N LEU A 679 -27.27 29.49 -0.04
CA LEU A 679 -26.09 30.33 0.17
C LEU A 679 -25.21 30.28 -1.08
N VAL A 680 -24.81 31.42 -1.61
CA VAL A 680 -23.88 31.57 -2.73
C VAL A 680 -22.72 32.47 -2.31
N VAL A 681 -21.51 31.93 -2.33
CA VAL A 681 -20.25 32.61 -1.96
C VAL A 681 -19.45 32.87 -3.23
N ARG A 682 -18.87 34.06 -3.38
CA ARG A 682 -18.00 34.40 -4.52
C ARG A 682 -16.58 34.73 -4.06
N ASP A 683 -15.59 34.20 -4.78
CA ASP A 683 -14.17 34.51 -4.54
C ASP A 683 -13.72 35.79 -5.26
N ALA A 684 -12.46 36.18 -5.08
CA ALA A 684 -11.82 37.32 -5.74
C ALA A 684 -11.71 37.19 -7.26
N ASN A 685 -11.82 35.97 -7.79
CA ASN A 685 -11.83 35.70 -9.23
C ASN A 685 -13.25 35.68 -9.81
N GLY A 686 -14.28 35.97 -8.99
CA GLY A 686 -15.69 35.95 -9.39
C GLY A 686 -16.30 34.55 -9.50
N ARG A 687 -15.58 33.49 -9.09
CA ARG A 687 -16.10 32.11 -9.05
C ARG A 687 -17.13 32.00 -7.94
N ALA A 688 -18.25 31.34 -8.22
CA ALA A 688 -19.35 31.19 -7.28
C ALA A 688 -19.45 29.75 -6.75
N PHE A 689 -19.71 29.61 -5.45
CA PHE A 689 -19.88 28.36 -4.74
C PHE A 689 -21.24 28.39 -4.05
N ALA A 690 -22.08 27.38 -4.23
CA ALA A 690 -23.43 27.39 -3.66
C ALA A 690 -23.65 26.24 -2.68
N ARG A 691 -24.43 26.43 -1.60
CA ARG A 691 -24.85 25.34 -0.70
C ARG A 691 -26.29 25.55 -0.21
N PRO A 692 -27.11 24.50 -0.13
CA PRO A 692 -28.42 24.57 0.52
C PRO A 692 -28.25 24.92 2.00
N LEU A 693 -29.00 25.91 2.48
CA LEU A 693 -29.02 26.37 3.86
C LEU A 693 -30.42 26.15 4.44
N GLN A 694 -30.51 25.48 5.57
CA GLN A 694 -31.76 25.23 6.28
C GLN A 694 -31.84 26.11 7.52
N ILE A 695 -32.93 26.89 7.63
CA ILE A 695 -33.18 27.78 8.77
C ILE A 695 -34.33 27.23 9.61
N THR A 696 -34.10 27.07 10.91
CA THR A 696 -35.03 26.53 11.90
C THR A 696 -35.01 27.38 13.17
N LYS A 697 -36.01 28.23 13.36
CA LYS A 697 -36.31 29.00 14.59
C LYS A 697 -37.21 28.22 15.53
#